data_AF-A0A7V6NZG3-F1
#
_entry.id   AF-A0A7V6NZG3-F1
#
_cell.length_a   1.000
_cell.length_b   1.000
_cell.length_c   1.000
_cell.angle_alpha   90.00
_cell.angle_beta   90.00
_cell.angle_gamma   90.00
#
_symmetry.space_group_name_H-M   'P 1'
#
loop_
_entity.id
_entity.type
_entity.pdbx_description
1 polymer ?
#
loop_
_entity_poly.entity_id
_entity_poly.type
_entity_poly.pdbx_seq_one_letter_code
_entity_poly.pdbx_strand_id
1 'polypeptide(L)'
;MKIKSIRLQNIKSYDDETIYFNEGVNLISGPNGAGKTTIIESIGYALFDSKPGYIKEFIRHGSGTGTITVEFEANDDRHYRVVRKCGNVNSWVVFDVESDAELDLHTAADIVPWLKEVTGIEREQSISEIFEDVIGVGQGVFTAPFLETASVRRDKFNKMLKVEAYREAFNKTKGTVRYIGDKIQEARVDIARLLGSISEYDAILEKREEIKPLIESLSRELEAKKALREARRKEREKLRNLSNEIQKLENEIRIREITISNYRSNEEKLTESLVSAEKSRELLSKTEPGYAAYNKAKEALNLLEKQREERDKLNKALTETKQKISEISVKLKSEKENIDAEIDYISKKTDEYSEILRDQLSVAESCRMRFEQVKVLESKVHGIDSLIDKLDGMKKKFELANARCESLISRWNELMERESEIREKLSQEKELTEKAEKIRWLENERDIIVKKIAAVESEIEVLKSNQMKTSSGKCPFLDAPCRNIGGDGDLNKFFSSEIKKRQDLMEEYTARLNETAGLISQGEILRNRLGELQGAKSILEGTLAEKSKYSGYASSYRKMIKQDFNENMVHEACNAIYDLLNEAKEFLERKDDQGDSIFEKLEDAKRSVSDCWQNFKTQFLNSEVIDISSFKNMVADFSNVLYRLGNTIEECKNAYRHISSLVSKEKSKRSGDFAKAEESVSSTSRNIRELEERRKKTEERRTNVDQMAALLRKLDGEKVKLEQGLETFADLDEKISHERDVMQKNQPMYDTYMQHFSEARKTEKIKLELESVQKAIARTLEDRTGLVGRLKEVSKDFSQEKLAEAEKMFDSLNEQVTSIQNKLEERLKDLSEVESKLAEMEKTKKEIEKLEEQVARLSQVNELLAFIRSILNRAGERVSEVYRSYLATEANRIYHEISNDNALLDWKEDYEITLIDNFDGRERERCFRQLSGGEQMTAALAMRLSFLKQLSKAGIGFFDEPTTNLDRERRSNLANVIPKITGNFDQLFVISHDDSFDSMTENVIQLSKDKGSGTTVF
;
A
#
# COMPACT_ATOMS: atom_id res chain seq x y z
N MET A 1 -39.91 7.75 48.38
CA MET A 1 -39.46 6.79 49.42
C MET A 1 -40.28 7.02 50.67
N LYS A 2 -40.71 5.96 51.38
CA LYS A 2 -41.54 6.06 52.60
C LYS A 2 -41.03 5.15 53.72
N ILE A 3 -40.63 5.70 54.85
CA ILE A 3 -40.29 4.95 56.07
C ILE A 3 -41.58 4.46 56.74
N LYS A 4 -41.70 3.15 56.94
CA LYS A 4 -42.87 2.52 57.56
C LYS A 4 -42.70 2.36 59.06
N SER A 5 -41.50 1.94 59.50
CA SER A 5 -41.22 1.75 60.93
C SER A 5 -39.74 1.86 61.27
N ILE A 6 -39.46 2.15 62.54
CA ILE A 6 -38.14 2.03 63.14
C ILE A 6 -38.22 1.27 64.47
N ARG A 7 -37.36 0.27 64.65
CA ARG A 7 -37.16 -0.42 65.92
C ARG A 7 -35.78 -0.09 66.49
N LEU A 8 -35.75 0.39 67.72
CA LEU A 8 -34.54 0.78 68.44
C LEU A 8 -34.32 -0.17 69.62
N GLN A 9 -33.22 -0.94 69.57
CA GLN A 9 -32.81 -1.83 70.66
C GLN A 9 -31.51 -1.35 71.27
N ASN A 10 -31.51 -1.07 72.57
CA ASN A 10 -30.34 -0.60 73.32
C ASN A 10 -29.69 0.68 72.73
N ILE A 11 -30.49 1.63 72.26
CA ILE A 11 -30.03 2.91 71.69
C ILE A 11 -30.44 4.06 72.62
N LYS A 12 -29.46 4.81 73.16
CA LYS A 12 -29.66 5.88 74.17
C LYS A 12 -30.72 5.53 75.23
N SER A 13 -31.89 6.16 75.19
CA SER A 13 -32.99 5.97 76.16
C SER A 13 -33.98 4.85 75.78
N TYR A 14 -33.83 4.22 74.62
CA TYR A 14 -34.66 3.11 74.13
C TYR A 14 -34.07 1.77 74.54
N ASP A 15 -34.89 0.89 75.12
CA ASP A 15 -34.49 -0.48 75.50
C ASP A 15 -34.79 -1.45 74.35
N ASP A 16 -36.07 -1.58 73.98
CA ASP A 16 -36.54 -2.22 72.76
C ASP A 16 -37.92 -1.65 72.41
N GLU A 17 -37.97 -0.68 71.50
CA GLU A 17 -39.22 0.00 71.11
C GLU A 17 -39.34 0.05 69.60
N THR A 18 -40.56 -0.09 69.09
CA THR A 18 -40.89 0.02 67.66
C THR A 18 -41.86 1.16 67.43
N ILE A 19 -41.54 2.03 66.49
CA ILE A 19 -42.29 3.24 66.15
C ILE A 19 -42.74 3.10 64.70
N TYR A 20 -44.03 3.32 64.45
CA TYR A 20 -44.63 3.26 63.11
C TYR A 20 -44.90 4.67 62.60
N PHE A 21 -44.77 4.85 61.28
CA PHE A 21 -44.94 6.13 60.62
C PHE A 21 -45.96 6.05 59.49
N ASN A 22 -46.65 7.16 59.26
CA ASN A 22 -47.69 7.30 58.24
C ASN A 22 -47.23 8.27 57.14
N GLU A 23 -48.00 8.36 56.06
CA GLU A 23 -47.75 9.33 54.99
C GLU A 23 -48.02 10.77 55.47
N GLY A 24 -47.40 11.74 54.80
CA GLY A 24 -47.54 13.16 55.14
C GLY A 24 -46.73 13.55 56.38
N VAL A 25 -47.29 14.43 57.21
CA VAL A 25 -46.57 15.02 58.36
C VAL A 25 -46.68 14.10 59.58
N ASN A 26 -45.55 13.62 60.10
CA ASN A 26 -45.42 12.85 61.33
C ASN A 26 -44.84 13.76 62.44
N LEU A 27 -45.64 14.07 63.46
CA LEU A 27 -45.23 14.91 64.58
C LEU A 27 -44.70 14.05 65.72
N ILE A 28 -43.44 14.24 66.11
CA ILE A 28 -42.84 13.54 67.25
C ILE A 28 -42.80 14.50 68.45
N SER A 29 -43.67 14.26 69.43
CA SER A 29 -43.84 15.10 70.61
C SER A 29 -43.49 14.36 71.91
N GLY A 30 -43.09 15.09 72.96
CA GLY A 30 -42.71 14.51 74.26
C GLY A 30 -41.80 15.42 75.08
N PRO A 31 -41.51 15.10 76.35
CA PRO A 31 -40.66 15.94 77.19
C PRO A 31 -39.20 15.96 76.71
N ASN A 32 -38.43 16.96 77.15
CA ASN A 32 -37.00 17.04 76.82
C ASN A 32 -36.24 15.84 77.39
N GLY A 33 -35.36 15.26 76.57
CA GLY A 33 -34.61 14.05 76.93
C GLY A 33 -35.43 12.76 76.93
N ALA A 34 -36.59 12.74 76.25
CA ALA A 34 -37.39 11.54 75.98
C ALA A 34 -36.88 10.71 74.78
N GLY A 35 -35.88 11.20 74.03
CA GLY A 35 -35.30 10.47 72.90
C GLY A 35 -35.79 10.88 71.50
N LYS A 36 -36.54 11.98 71.37
CA LYS A 36 -37.07 12.49 70.08
C LYS A 36 -35.99 12.56 68.98
N THR A 37 -34.92 13.33 69.23
CA THR A 37 -33.78 13.49 68.29
C THR A 37 -33.07 12.16 67.98
N THR A 38 -33.08 11.21 68.92
CA THR A 38 -32.46 9.89 68.72
C THR A 38 -33.13 9.10 67.61
N ILE A 39 -34.42 9.34 67.34
CA ILE A 39 -35.13 8.71 66.22
C ILE A 39 -34.53 9.19 64.88
N ILE A 40 -34.40 10.50 64.70
CA ILE A 40 -33.82 11.09 63.46
C ILE A 40 -32.36 10.66 63.30
N GLU A 41 -31.56 10.74 64.37
CA GLU A 41 -30.16 10.29 64.38
C GLU A 41 -30.03 8.81 63.98
N SER A 42 -30.95 7.96 64.44
CA SER A 42 -30.95 6.53 64.13
C SER A 42 -31.32 6.25 62.68
N ILE A 43 -32.29 6.98 62.13
CA ILE A 43 -32.66 6.89 60.71
C ILE A 43 -31.51 7.39 59.83
N GLY A 44 -30.93 8.54 60.17
CA GLY A 44 -29.77 9.12 59.49
C GLY A 44 -28.58 8.16 59.46
N TYR A 45 -28.33 7.48 60.57
CA TYR A 45 -27.28 6.48 60.63
C TYR A 45 -27.64 5.22 59.84
N ALA A 46 -28.85 4.68 59.98
CA ALA A 46 -29.23 3.43 59.31
C ALA A 46 -29.31 3.52 57.79
N LEU A 47 -29.82 4.64 57.25
CA LEU A 47 -30.12 4.79 55.82
C LEU A 47 -29.18 5.75 55.07
N PHE A 48 -28.53 6.70 55.76
CA PHE A 48 -27.74 7.75 55.10
C PHE A 48 -26.27 7.78 55.52
N ASP A 49 -25.84 6.81 56.33
CA ASP A 49 -24.49 6.76 56.90
C ASP A 49 -24.06 8.03 57.67
N SER A 50 -25.03 8.86 58.11
CA SER A 50 -24.75 10.03 58.94
C SER A 50 -24.55 9.61 60.39
N LYS A 51 -23.34 9.79 60.91
CA LYS A 51 -22.94 9.27 62.22
C LYS A 51 -23.42 10.20 63.35
N PRO A 52 -24.07 9.69 64.40
CA PRO A 52 -24.60 10.52 65.49
C PRO A 52 -23.53 10.94 66.52
N GLY A 53 -22.37 11.41 66.05
CA GLY A 53 -21.21 11.70 66.88
C GLY A 53 -20.45 10.44 67.33
N TYR A 54 -20.13 10.34 68.62
CA TYR A 54 -19.41 9.18 69.18
C TYR A 54 -20.35 7.98 69.37
N ILE A 55 -20.17 6.94 68.55
CA ILE A 55 -21.02 5.73 68.53
C ILE A 55 -21.16 5.07 69.92
N LYS A 56 -20.12 5.12 70.77
CA LYS A 56 -20.17 4.55 72.12
C LYS A 56 -21.19 5.24 73.03
N GLU A 57 -21.41 6.53 72.83
CA GLU A 57 -22.40 7.34 73.57
C GLU A 57 -23.81 7.21 72.97
N PHE A 58 -23.91 6.61 71.78
CA PHE A 58 -25.18 6.31 71.11
C PHE A 58 -25.83 5.02 71.64
N ILE A 59 -25.03 4.13 72.24
CA ILE A 59 -25.51 2.87 72.84
C ILE A 59 -26.01 3.13 74.26
N ARG A 60 -27.12 2.49 74.63
CA ARG A 60 -27.70 2.58 75.98
C ARG A 60 -26.67 2.18 77.05
N HIS A 61 -26.57 2.96 78.12
CA HIS A 61 -25.66 2.67 79.22
C HIS A 61 -25.93 1.28 79.83
N GLY A 62 -24.88 0.46 79.92
CA GLY A 62 -24.95 -0.92 80.40
C GLY A 62 -25.00 -1.98 79.29
N SER A 63 -25.25 -1.57 78.04
CA SER A 63 -25.33 -2.47 76.89
C SER A 63 -24.05 -2.44 76.05
N GLY A 64 -23.63 -3.60 75.53
CA GLY A 64 -22.44 -3.73 74.67
C GLY A 64 -22.70 -3.51 73.18
N THR A 65 -23.96 -3.59 72.76
CA THR A 65 -24.40 -3.48 71.36
C THR A 65 -25.78 -2.84 71.30
N GLY A 66 -25.97 -1.94 70.33
CA GLY A 66 -27.27 -1.40 69.95
C GLY A 66 -27.65 -1.82 68.53
N THR A 67 -28.94 -2.01 68.28
CA THR A 67 -29.47 -2.40 66.96
C THR A 67 -30.55 -1.40 66.53
N ILE A 68 -30.43 -0.94 65.28
CA ILE A 68 -31.41 -0.08 64.61
C ILE A 68 -31.98 -0.90 63.45
N THR A 69 -33.30 -1.05 63.41
CA THR A 69 -33.99 -1.69 62.28
C THR A 69 -34.94 -0.68 61.66
N VAL A 70 -34.82 -0.43 60.37
CA VAL A 70 -35.69 0.49 59.62
C VAL A 70 -36.38 -0.27 58.50
N GLU A 71 -37.70 -0.23 58.45
CA GLU A 71 -38.48 -0.73 57.32
C GLU A 71 -38.98 0.45 56.48
N PHE A 72 -38.77 0.39 55.16
CA PHE A 72 -39.17 1.46 54.25
C PHE A 72 -39.55 0.92 52.86
N GLU A 73 -40.38 1.68 52.17
CA GLU A 73 -40.75 1.55 50.76
C GLU A 73 -39.82 2.43 49.93
N ALA A 74 -39.10 1.83 49.00
CA ALA A 74 -38.19 2.51 48.09
C ALA A 74 -38.92 3.12 46.87
N ASN A 75 -38.20 3.83 46.01
CA ASN A 75 -38.77 4.47 44.81
C ASN A 75 -39.09 3.46 43.69
N ASP A 76 -38.69 2.20 43.84
CA ASP A 76 -39.06 1.06 43.00
C ASP A 76 -40.33 0.34 43.49
N ASP A 77 -41.07 0.97 44.41
CA ASP A 77 -42.28 0.45 45.09
C ASP A 77 -42.06 -0.85 45.90
N ARG A 78 -40.80 -1.23 46.18
CA ARG A 78 -40.47 -2.41 46.99
C ARG A 78 -40.26 -2.08 48.46
N HIS A 79 -40.57 -3.05 49.31
CA HIS A 79 -40.37 -2.95 50.76
C HIS A 79 -39.07 -3.59 51.22
N TYR A 80 -38.22 -2.80 51.88
CA TYR A 80 -36.93 -3.23 52.40
C TYR A 80 -36.83 -3.02 53.92
N ARG A 81 -36.05 -3.89 54.57
CA ARG A 81 -35.69 -3.81 55.98
C ARG A 81 -34.18 -3.68 56.11
N VAL A 82 -33.70 -2.56 56.65
CA VAL A 82 -32.29 -2.32 56.94
C VAL A 82 -32.02 -2.56 58.42
N VAL A 83 -31.07 -3.42 58.73
CA VAL A 83 -30.63 -3.73 60.10
C VAL A 83 -29.19 -3.27 60.29
N ARG A 84 -29.00 -2.27 61.15
CA ARG A 84 -27.68 -1.72 61.48
C ARG A 84 -27.36 -1.95 62.96
N LYS A 85 -26.34 -2.76 63.25
CA LYS A 85 -25.80 -2.99 64.60
C LYS A 85 -24.59 -2.12 64.84
N CYS A 86 -24.47 -1.58 66.06
CA CYS A 86 -23.35 -0.74 66.47
C CYS A 86 -22.86 -1.09 67.89
N GLY A 87 -21.55 -0.95 68.13
CA GLY A 87 -20.90 -1.24 69.42
C GLY A 87 -19.84 -2.31 69.31
N ASN A 88 -19.91 -3.33 70.17
CA ASN A 88 -19.03 -4.50 70.13
C ASN A 88 -19.18 -5.30 68.84
N VAL A 89 -20.36 -5.23 68.22
CA VAL A 89 -20.68 -5.84 66.92
C VAL A 89 -21.14 -4.73 65.99
N ASN A 90 -20.48 -4.58 64.85
CA ASN A 90 -20.88 -3.66 63.79
C ASN A 90 -21.30 -4.48 62.57
N SER A 91 -22.55 -4.33 62.15
CA SER A 91 -23.08 -4.96 60.94
C SER A 91 -24.08 -4.04 60.27
N TRP A 92 -24.15 -4.10 58.94
CA TRP A 92 -25.14 -3.37 58.15
C TRP A 92 -25.66 -4.33 57.10
N VAL A 93 -26.93 -4.70 57.21
CA VAL A 93 -27.54 -5.76 56.40
C VAL A 93 -28.89 -5.28 55.90
N VAL A 94 -29.28 -5.73 54.72
CA VAL A 94 -30.54 -5.36 54.06
C VAL A 94 -31.32 -6.61 53.70
N PHE A 95 -32.62 -6.62 53.99
CA PHE A 95 -33.56 -7.68 53.63
C PHE A 95 -34.65 -7.13 52.73
N ASP A 96 -35.12 -7.95 51.80
CA ASP A 96 -36.38 -7.74 51.09
C ASP A 96 -37.53 -8.29 51.95
N VAL A 97 -38.53 -7.44 52.24
CA VAL A 97 -39.58 -7.77 53.22
C VAL A 97 -40.59 -8.78 52.67
N GLU A 98 -40.82 -8.79 51.35
CA GLU A 98 -41.81 -9.69 50.73
C GLU A 98 -41.28 -11.13 50.64
N SER A 99 -40.00 -11.28 50.34
CA SER A 99 -39.33 -12.59 50.22
C SER A 99 -38.67 -13.06 51.52
N ASP A 100 -38.53 -12.18 52.52
CA ASP A 100 -37.76 -12.37 53.76
C ASP A 100 -36.31 -12.83 53.51
N ALA A 101 -35.75 -12.48 52.34
CA ALA A 101 -34.41 -12.84 51.92
C ALA A 101 -33.42 -11.69 52.18
N GLU A 102 -32.22 -12.03 52.67
CA GLU A 102 -31.09 -11.10 52.73
C GLU A 102 -30.60 -10.78 51.32
N LEU A 103 -30.43 -9.49 51.01
CA LEU A 103 -29.82 -9.05 49.76
C LEU A 103 -28.31 -9.30 49.80
N ASP A 104 -27.73 -9.65 48.66
CA ASP A 104 -26.30 -9.93 48.48
C ASP A 104 -25.45 -8.64 48.52
N LEU A 105 -25.48 -7.93 49.66
CA LEU A 105 -24.84 -6.66 49.92
C LEU A 105 -24.02 -6.77 51.21
N HIS A 106 -22.71 -6.98 51.09
CA HIS A 106 -21.89 -7.39 52.23
C HIS A 106 -21.17 -6.24 52.94
N THR A 107 -20.95 -5.10 52.25
CA THR A 107 -20.18 -3.98 52.80
C THR A 107 -20.86 -2.65 52.58
N ALA A 108 -20.41 -1.61 53.31
CA ALA A 108 -20.86 -0.24 53.08
C ALA A 108 -20.60 0.24 51.63
N ALA A 109 -19.58 -0.31 50.95
CA ALA A 109 -19.29 0.02 49.55
C ALA A 109 -20.32 -0.55 48.57
N ASP A 110 -21.08 -1.58 48.97
CA ASP A 110 -22.18 -2.18 48.19
C ASP A 110 -23.52 -1.55 48.59
N ILE A 111 -23.74 -1.39 49.90
CA ILE A 111 -25.00 -0.90 50.47
C ILE A 111 -25.23 0.58 50.16
N VAL A 112 -24.20 1.44 50.20
CA VAL A 112 -24.38 2.88 49.95
C VAL A 112 -24.79 3.18 48.49
N PRO A 113 -24.12 2.64 47.45
CA PRO A 113 -24.58 2.79 46.07
C PRO A 113 -25.98 2.22 45.85
N TRP A 114 -26.30 1.07 46.46
CA TRP A 114 -27.64 0.48 46.39
C TRP A 114 -28.69 1.40 47.01
N LEU A 115 -28.45 1.90 48.23
CA LEU A 115 -29.34 2.87 48.89
C LEU A 115 -29.57 4.09 48.01
N LYS A 116 -28.51 4.68 47.44
CA LYS A 116 -28.63 5.82 46.52
C LYS A 116 -29.55 5.51 45.34
N GLU A 117 -29.41 4.34 44.74
CA GLU A 117 -30.22 3.91 43.61
C GLU A 117 -31.70 3.75 44.01
N VAL A 118 -32.00 3.01 45.08
CA VAL A 118 -33.39 2.74 45.50
C VAL A 118 -34.09 3.96 46.12
N THR A 119 -33.33 4.94 46.66
CA THR A 119 -33.89 6.20 47.19
C THR A 119 -33.86 7.36 46.17
N GLY A 120 -33.34 7.13 44.96
CA GLY A 120 -33.28 8.15 43.90
C GLY A 120 -32.23 9.26 44.10
N ILE A 121 -31.22 9.02 44.94
CA ILE A 121 -30.08 9.92 45.15
C ILE A 121 -29.03 9.66 44.06
N GLU A 122 -28.43 10.70 43.49
CA GLU A 122 -27.44 10.52 42.42
C GLU A 122 -26.14 9.87 42.93
N ARG A 123 -25.57 8.98 42.12
CA ARG A 123 -24.43 8.11 42.50
C ARG A 123 -23.21 8.91 42.96
N GLU A 124 -22.96 10.05 42.33
CA GLU A 124 -21.80 10.91 42.56
C GLU A 124 -21.91 11.76 43.84
N GLN A 125 -23.09 11.88 44.45
CA GLN A 125 -23.27 12.69 45.66
C GLN A 125 -22.97 11.91 46.94
N SER A 126 -22.45 12.56 47.99
CA SER A 126 -22.32 11.93 49.30
C SER A 126 -23.69 11.78 49.95
N ILE A 127 -24.09 10.53 50.29
CA ILE A 127 -25.40 10.26 50.89
C ILE A 127 -25.52 10.86 52.31
N SER A 128 -24.39 10.97 53.03
CA SER A 128 -24.34 11.55 54.38
C SER A 128 -24.43 13.07 54.34
N GLU A 129 -23.74 13.73 53.40
CA GLU A 129 -23.78 15.19 53.25
C GLU A 129 -25.17 15.66 52.79
N ILE A 130 -25.81 14.92 51.87
CA ILE A 130 -27.20 15.18 51.49
C ILE A 130 -28.12 15.08 52.70
N PHE A 131 -27.90 14.11 53.58
CA PHE A 131 -28.69 14.00 54.80
C PHE A 131 -28.46 15.21 55.71
N GLU A 132 -27.21 15.53 56.06
CA GLU A 132 -26.92 16.60 57.03
C GLU A 132 -27.30 18.01 56.53
N ASP A 133 -27.16 18.26 55.22
CA ASP A 133 -27.37 19.59 54.63
C ASP A 133 -28.79 19.79 54.08
N VAL A 134 -29.47 18.72 53.64
CA VAL A 134 -30.75 18.81 52.93
C VAL A 134 -31.85 18.02 53.63
N ILE A 135 -31.70 16.71 53.84
CA ILE A 135 -32.79 15.82 54.27
C ILE A 135 -33.05 15.85 55.79
N GLY A 136 -32.01 15.81 56.62
CA GLY A 136 -32.06 15.67 58.06
C GLY A 136 -31.37 16.81 58.79
N VAL A 137 -32.15 17.79 59.24
CA VAL A 137 -31.62 18.97 59.92
C VAL A 137 -31.64 18.76 61.43
N GLY A 138 -30.46 18.57 62.01
CA GLY A 138 -30.30 18.43 63.46
C GLY A 138 -30.61 19.72 64.24
N GLN A 139 -30.90 19.55 65.53
CA GLN A 139 -31.26 20.63 66.45
C GLN A 139 -30.21 21.76 66.44
N GLY A 140 -30.66 23.01 66.24
CA GLY A 140 -29.79 24.19 66.27
C GLY A 140 -28.87 24.39 65.06
N VAL A 141 -28.93 23.51 64.05
CA VAL A 141 -28.08 23.58 62.85
C VAL A 141 -28.76 24.34 61.70
N PHE A 142 -30.06 24.66 61.81
CA PHE A 142 -30.86 25.30 60.77
C PHE A 142 -30.19 26.53 60.14
N THR A 143 -29.67 27.43 60.97
CA THR A 143 -29.07 28.70 60.55
C THR A 143 -27.57 28.62 60.26
N ALA A 144 -26.88 27.56 60.71
CA ALA A 144 -25.42 27.48 60.72
C ALA A 144 -24.76 27.63 59.32
N PRO A 145 -25.23 26.94 58.25
CA PRO A 145 -24.63 27.08 56.92
C PRO A 145 -24.67 28.50 56.35
N PHE A 146 -25.64 29.32 56.78
CA PHE A 146 -25.83 30.70 56.32
C PHE A 146 -25.00 31.71 57.12
N LEU A 147 -24.45 31.31 58.27
CA LEU A 147 -23.57 32.15 59.12
C LEU A 147 -22.08 32.01 58.77
N GLU A 148 -21.72 31.02 57.94
CA GLU A 148 -20.36 30.74 57.45
C GLU A 148 -19.72 31.93 56.71
N THR A 149 -18.40 31.89 56.53
CA THR A 149 -17.70 32.90 55.70
C THR A 149 -18.07 32.75 54.21
N ALA A 150 -17.98 33.83 53.43
CA ALA A 150 -18.31 33.83 52.00
C ALA A 150 -17.63 32.70 51.20
N SER A 151 -16.35 32.41 51.47
CA SER A 151 -15.63 31.33 50.79
C SER A 151 -16.18 29.94 51.13
N VAL A 152 -16.38 29.66 52.42
CA VAL A 152 -16.88 28.35 52.89
C VAL A 152 -18.30 28.13 52.40
N ARG A 153 -19.14 29.16 52.48
CA ARG A 153 -20.52 29.17 51.99
C ARG A 153 -20.57 28.89 50.49
N ARG A 154 -19.76 29.61 49.70
CA ARG A 154 -19.69 29.42 48.25
C ARG A 154 -19.24 28.02 47.86
N ASP A 155 -18.20 27.49 48.49
CA ASP A 155 -17.73 26.14 48.20
C ASP A 155 -18.78 25.08 48.57
N LYS A 156 -19.51 25.27 49.67
CA LYS A 156 -20.58 24.37 50.12
C LYS A 156 -21.76 24.36 49.14
N PHE A 157 -22.30 25.53 48.77
CA PHE A 157 -23.44 25.61 47.85
C PHE A 157 -23.06 25.27 46.40
N ASN A 158 -21.85 25.60 45.92
CA ASN A 158 -21.39 25.19 44.58
C ASN A 158 -21.33 23.66 44.44
N LYS A 159 -20.89 22.96 45.49
CA LYS A 159 -20.88 21.49 45.51
C LYS A 159 -22.30 20.94 45.55
N MET A 160 -23.16 21.49 46.40
CA MET A 160 -24.56 21.11 46.51
C MET A 160 -25.32 21.28 45.18
N LEU A 161 -25.05 22.36 44.45
CA LEU A 161 -25.62 22.67 43.13
C LEU A 161 -24.86 22.04 41.94
N LYS A 162 -23.79 21.27 42.19
CA LYS A 162 -22.94 20.59 41.17
C LYS A 162 -22.28 21.50 40.14
N VAL A 163 -22.02 22.74 40.53
CA VAL A 163 -21.40 23.74 39.65
C VAL A 163 -19.90 23.51 39.49
N GLU A 164 -19.24 22.94 40.50
CA GLU A 164 -17.78 22.72 40.51
C GLU A 164 -17.31 21.76 39.38
N ALA A 165 -18.20 20.88 38.90
CA ALA A 165 -17.91 19.95 37.81
C ALA A 165 -17.45 20.66 36.51
N TYR A 166 -17.98 21.85 36.23
CA TYR A 166 -17.57 22.65 35.06
C TYR A 166 -16.12 23.15 35.19
N ARG A 167 -15.73 23.59 36.39
CA ARG A 167 -14.36 24.04 36.68
C ARG A 167 -13.37 22.87 36.63
N GLU A 168 -13.77 21.70 37.13
CA GLU A 168 -12.95 20.50 37.04
C GLU A 168 -12.73 20.06 35.57
N ALA A 169 -13.80 20.05 34.76
CA ALA A 169 -13.71 19.76 33.33
C ALA A 169 -12.80 20.75 32.58
N PHE A 170 -12.89 22.04 32.92
CA PHE A 170 -11.97 23.06 32.40
C PHE A 170 -10.52 22.79 32.80
N ASN A 171 -10.24 22.38 34.04
CA ASN A 171 -8.87 22.09 34.47
C ASN A 171 -8.31 20.84 33.79
N LYS A 172 -9.08 19.75 33.72
CA LYS A 172 -8.67 18.48 33.12
C LYS A 172 -8.36 18.58 31.62
N THR A 173 -9.06 19.45 30.89
CA THR A 173 -8.83 19.63 29.43
C THR A 173 -7.54 20.39 29.09
N LYS A 174 -6.80 20.92 30.08
CA LYS A 174 -5.56 21.68 29.85
C LYS A 174 -4.45 20.81 29.23
N GLY A 175 -4.36 19.55 29.66
CA GLY A 175 -3.38 18.59 29.14
C GLY A 175 -3.60 18.29 27.66
N THR A 176 -4.85 18.13 27.23
CA THR A 176 -5.22 17.85 25.84
C THR A 176 -4.85 18.98 24.89
N VAL A 177 -5.09 20.23 25.29
CA VAL A 177 -4.69 21.42 24.49
C VAL A 177 -3.18 21.48 24.31
N ARG A 178 -2.43 21.23 25.39
CA ARG A 178 -0.96 21.21 25.33
C ARG A 178 -0.45 20.14 24.37
N TYR A 179 -0.97 18.92 24.47
CA TYR A 179 -0.59 17.81 23.60
C TYR A 179 -0.80 18.12 22.11
N ILE A 180 -1.95 18.69 21.75
CA ILE A 180 -2.22 19.07 20.36
C ILE A 180 -1.32 20.20 19.91
N GLY A 181 -1.08 21.20 20.76
CA GLY A 181 -0.12 22.29 20.49
C GLY A 181 1.29 21.77 20.22
N ASP A 182 1.78 20.83 21.03
CA ASP A 182 3.10 20.21 20.86
C ASP A 182 3.16 19.45 19.52
N LYS A 183 2.12 18.70 19.15
CA LYS A 183 2.04 17.99 17.86
C LYS A 183 2.04 18.92 16.64
N ILE A 184 1.36 20.05 16.73
CA ILE A 184 1.41 21.09 15.68
C ILE A 184 2.83 21.62 15.53
N GLN A 185 3.51 21.88 16.64
CA GLN A 185 4.86 22.42 16.62
C GLN A 185 5.89 21.42 16.09
N GLU A 186 5.80 20.14 16.48
CA GLU A 186 6.62 19.06 15.92
C GLU A 186 6.48 19.00 14.39
N ALA A 187 5.25 18.96 13.89
CA ALA A 187 5.00 18.92 12.45
C ALA A 187 5.51 20.17 11.72
N ARG A 188 5.42 21.36 12.33
CA ARG A 188 5.98 22.61 11.76
C ARG A 188 7.51 22.58 11.67
N VAL A 189 8.18 22.02 12.68
CA VAL A 189 9.63 21.84 12.67
C VAL A 189 10.04 20.87 11.54
N ASP A 190 9.29 19.78 11.37
CA ASP A 190 9.54 18.84 10.27
C ASP A 190 9.33 19.48 8.90
N ILE A 191 8.24 20.23 8.70
CA ILE A 191 8.00 21.00 7.47
C ILE A 191 9.18 21.93 7.17
N ALA A 192 9.65 22.71 8.17
CA ALA A 192 10.75 23.64 7.99
C ALA A 192 12.05 22.92 7.58
N ARG A 193 12.35 21.77 8.18
CA ARG A 193 13.50 20.93 7.82
C ARG A 193 13.39 20.40 6.38
N LEU A 194 12.22 19.88 5.99
CA LEU A 194 11.98 19.35 4.65
C LEU A 194 12.01 20.45 3.58
N LEU A 195 11.47 21.65 3.88
CA LEU A 195 11.58 22.83 3.01
C LEU A 195 13.04 23.19 2.71
N GLY A 196 13.92 23.07 3.72
CA GLY A 196 15.37 23.25 3.53
C GLY A 196 15.98 22.25 2.54
N SER A 197 15.49 21.00 2.49
CA SER A 197 15.99 19.98 1.56
C SER A 197 15.54 20.16 0.11
N ILE A 198 14.49 20.95 -0.13
CA ILE A 198 13.96 21.25 -1.47
C ILE A 198 14.31 22.67 -1.96
N SER A 199 15.19 23.39 -1.26
CA SER A 199 15.52 24.78 -1.59
C SER A 199 16.19 24.94 -2.97
N GLU A 200 16.87 23.90 -3.45
CA GLU A 200 17.53 23.88 -4.76
C GLU A 200 16.65 23.32 -5.89
N TYR A 201 15.38 23.02 -5.62
CA TYR A 201 14.50 22.36 -6.59
C TYR A 201 14.43 23.10 -7.93
N ASP A 202 14.19 24.41 -7.90
CA ASP A 202 14.08 25.22 -9.11
C ASP A 202 15.41 25.27 -9.90
N ALA A 203 16.55 25.35 -9.19
CA ALA A 203 17.87 25.34 -9.82
C ALA A 203 18.20 23.98 -10.47
N ILE A 204 17.75 22.87 -9.88
CA ILE A 204 17.91 21.53 -10.47
C ILE A 204 16.96 21.34 -11.65
N LEU A 205 15.75 21.89 -11.58
CA LEU A 205 14.78 21.88 -12.67
C LEU A 205 15.30 22.66 -13.88
N GLU A 206 15.90 23.83 -13.68
CA GLU A 206 16.56 24.59 -14.74
C GLU A 206 17.69 23.78 -15.41
N LYS A 207 18.57 23.14 -14.61
CA LYS A 207 19.62 22.26 -15.16
C LYS A 207 19.07 21.14 -16.04
N ARG A 208 17.93 20.54 -15.68
CA ARG A 208 17.28 19.51 -16.51
C ARG A 208 16.87 20.07 -17.87
N GLU A 209 16.27 21.25 -17.87
CA GLU A 209 15.79 21.92 -19.08
C GLU A 209 16.93 22.47 -19.94
N GLU A 210 18.13 22.69 -19.37
CA GLU A 210 19.36 22.95 -20.13
C GLU A 210 19.94 21.68 -20.78
N ILE A 211 19.95 20.55 -20.08
CA ILE A 211 20.60 19.31 -20.55
C ILE A 211 19.83 18.63 -21.69
N LYS A 212 18.48 18.62 -21.62
CA LYS A 212 17.62 17.99 -22.64
C LYS A 212 17.88 18.47 -24.09
N PRO A 213 17.85 19.78 -24.41
CA PRO A 213 18.10 20.24 -25.76
C PRO A 213 19.53 19.92 -26.23
N LEU A 214 20.50 19.92 -25.31
CA LEU A 214 21.87 19.49 -25.63
C LEU A 214 21.92 18.02 -26.06
N ILE A 215 21.25 17.12 -25.33
CA ILE A 215 21.14 15.69 -25.69
C ILE A 215 20.50 15.52 -27.06
N GLU A 216 19.41 16.23 -27.34
CA GLU A 216 18.76 16.18 -28.66
C GLU A 216 19.71 16.64 -29.77
N SER A 217 20.45 17.72 -29.56
CA SER A 217 21.41 18.24 -30.54
C SER A 217 22.55 17.25 -30.81
N LEU A 218 23.15 16.68 -29.77
CA LEU A 218 24.22 15.69 -29.86
C LEU A 218 23.75 14.39 -30.52
N SER A 219 22.51 13.96 -30.23
CA SER A 219 21.92 12.77 -30.85
C SER A 219 21.71 12.96 -32.36
N ARG A 220 21.22 14.13 -32.78
CA ARG A 220 21.09 14.46 -34.21
C ARG A 220 22.45 14.54 -34.91
N GLU A 221 23.43 15.17 -34.27
CA GLU A 221 24.80 15.27 -34.82
C GLU A 221 25.44 13.88 -34.96
N LEU A 222 25.25 13.01 -33.97
CA LEU A 222 25.74 11.64 -33.97
C LEU A 222 25.18 10.82 -35.13
N GLU A 223 23.86 10.86 -35.34
CA GLU A 223 23.22 10.12 -36.43
C GLU A 223 23.67 10.62 -37.81
N ALA A 224 23.80 11.94 -37.98
CA ALA A 224 24.35 12.51 -39.21
C ALA A 224 25.79 12.04 -39.48
N LYS A 225 26.65 12.02 -38.46
CA LYS A 225 28.05 11.56 -38.59
C LYS A 225 28.16 10.05 -38.81
N LYS A 226 27.30 9.24 -38.18
CA LYS A 226 27.22 7.79 -38.43
C LYS A 226 26.84 7.49 -39.88
N ALA A 227 25.85 8.20 -40.43
CA ALA A 227 25.44 8.04 -41.82
C ALA A 227 26.57 8.38 -42.81
N LEU A 228 27.30 9.48 -42.56
CA LEU A 228 28.49 9.86 -43.33
C LEU A 228 29.61 8.80 -43.21
N ARG A 229 29.87 8.28 -42.01
CA ARG A 229 30.87 7.23 -41.78
C ARG A 229 30.53 5.95 -42.56
N GLU A 230 29.27 5.55 -42.57
CA GLU A 230 28.80 4.35 -43.28
C GLU A 230 28.91 4.51 -44.82
N ALA A 231 28.59 5.70 -45.35
CA ALA A 231 28.80 5.99 -46.76
C ALA A 231 30.29 5.87 -47.15
N ARG A 232 31.20 6.45 -46.34
CA ARG A 232 32.65 6.36 -46.56
C ARG A 232 33.21 4.94 -46.37
N ARG A 233 32.63 4.15 -45.46
CA ARG A 233 32.98 2.73 -45.30
C ARG A 233 32.76 1.93 -46.59
N LYS A 234 31.58 2.07 -47.20
CA LYS A 234 31.22 1.37 -48.44
C LYS A 234 32.13 1.74 -49.60
N GLU A 235 32.47 3.02 -49.72
CA GLU A 235 33.42 3.52 -50.71
C GLU A 235 34.83 2.94 -50.51
N ARG A 236 35.33 2.93 -49.26
CA ARG A 236 36.61 2.33 -48.88
C ARG A 236 36.66 0.83 -49.21
N GLU A 237 35.63 0.06 -48.84
CA GLU A 237 35.57 -1.39 -49.11
C GLU A 237 35.55 -1.70 -50.61
N LYS A 238 34.81 -0.91 -51.41
CA LYS A 238 34.81 -1.03 -52.87
C LYS A 238 36.22 -0.83 -53.46
N LEU A 239 36.93 0.22 -53.02
CA LEU A 239 38.29 0.51 -53.49
C LEU A 239 39.33 -0.53 -53.02
N ARG A 240 39.21 -1.06 -51.80
CA ARG A 240 40.09 -2.15 -51.31
C ARG A 240 39.92 -3.44 -52.11
N ASN A 241 38.68 -3.80 -52.46
CA ASN A 241 38.42 -4.98 -53.27
C ASN A 241 39.04 -4.86 -54.66
N LEU A 242 38.91 -3.70 -55.31
CA LEU A 242 39.56 -3.41 -56.59
C LEU A 242 41.10 -3.48 -56.48
N SER A 243 41.69 -2.93 -55.40
CA SER A 243 43.14 -3.01 -55.16
C SER A 243 43.64 -4.46 -55.04
N ASN A 244 42.92 -5.30 -54.29
CA ASN A 244 43.26 -6.71 -54.13
C ASN A 244 43.13 -7.50 -55.45
N GLU A 245 42.15 -7.16 -56.29
CA GLU A 245 41.96 -7.79 -57.61
C GLU A 245 43.08 -7.40 -58.58
N ILE A 246 43.48 -6.13 -58.59
CA ILE A 246 44.63 -5.62 -59.36
C ILE A 246 45.91 -6.37 -58.97
N GLN A 247 46.21 -6.49 -57.67
CA GLN A 247 47.41 -7.20 -57.20
C GLN A 247 47.45 -8.68 -57.62
N LYS A 248 46.29 -9.36 -57.62
CA LYS A 248 46.19 -10.75 -58.09
C LYS A 248 46.50 -10.85 -59.58
N LEU A 249 45.89 -9.99 -60.40
CA LEU A 249 46.10 -9.98 -61.85
C LEU A 249 47.55 -9.64 -62.22
N GLU A 250 48.18 -8.68 -61.53
CA GLU A 250 49.60 -8.34 -61.73
C GLU A 250 50.53 -9.52 -61.44
N ASN A 251 50.27 -10.26 -60.35
CA ASN A 251 51.05 -11.46 -60.01
C ASN A 251 50.88 -12.56 -61.05
N GLU A 252 49.66 -12.81 -61.54
CA GLU A 252 49.40 -13.79 -62.59
C GLU A 252 50.09 -13.44 -63.92
N ILE A 253 50.08 -12.17 -64.31
CA ILE A 253 50.80 -11.67 -65.49
C ILE A 253 52.30 -11.91 -65.34
N ARG A 254 52.88 -11.58 -64.18
CA ARG A 254 54.31 -11.77 -63.90
C ARG A 254 54.73 -13.24 -64.04
N ILE A 255 53.92 -14.17 -63.55
CA ILE A 255 54.18 -15.62 -63.69
C ILE A 255 54.21 -16.02 -65.17
N ARG A 256 53.28 -15.52 -65.99
CA ARG A 256 53.23 -15.80 -67.43
C ARG A 256 54.43 -15.21 -68.18
N GLU A 257 54.91 -14.03 -67.78
CA GLU A 257 56.09 -13.39 -68.39
C GLU A 257 57.38 -14.19 -68.15
N ILE A 258 57.58 -14.67 -66.91
CA ILE A 258 58.72 -15.55 -66.58
C ILE A 258 58.65 -16.84 -67.41
N THR A 259 57.44 -17.40 -67.57
CA THR A 259 57.23 -18.62 -68.36
C THR A 259 57.58 -18.41 -69.85
N ILE A 260 57.17 -17.28 -70.43
CA ILE A 260 57.51 -16.91 -71.82
C ILE A 260 59.02 -16.72 -71.99
N SER A 261 59.68 -16.06 -71.03
CA SER A 261 61.13 -15.84 -71.07
C SER A 261 61.91 -17.16 -71.11
N ASN A 262 61.50 -18.14 -70.29
CA ASN A 262 62.11 -19.48 -70.28
C ASN A 262 61.95 -20.20 -71.62
N TYR A 263 60.77 -20.13 -72.25
CA TYR A 263 60.56 -20.74 -73.56
C TYR A 263 61.38 -20.07 -74.67
N ARG A 264 61.52 -18.73 -74.66
CA ARG A 264 62.35 -18.00 -75.65
C ARG A 264 63.84 -18.35 -75.54
N SER A 265 64.36 -18.49 -74.32
CA SER A 265 65.75 -18.93 -74.13
C SER A 265 66.00 -20.34 -74.69
N ASN A 266 64.97 -21.20 -74.69
CA ASN A 266 65.07 -22.53 -75.27
C ASN A 266 65.03 -22.49 -76.81
N GLU A 267 64.21 -21.62 -77.40
CA GLU A 267 64.13 -21.41 -78.86
C GLU A 267 65.46 -20.89 -79.45
N GLU A 268 66.13 -19.97 -78.75
CA GLU A 268 67.41 -19.38 -79.17
C GLU A 268 68.52 -20.45 -79.29
N LYS A 269 68.66 -21.30 -78.26
CA LYS A 269 69.65 -22.40 -78.24
C LYS A 269 69.43 -23.43 -79.36
N LEU A 270 68.18 -23.71 -79.68
CA LEU A 270 67.81 -24.64 -80.76
C LEU A 270 68.08 -24.04 -82.15
N THR A 271 67.94 -22.72 -82.31
CA THR A 271 68.20 -22.01 -83.58
C THR A 271 69.70 -21.96 -83.92
N GLU A 272 70.55 -21.68 -82.94
CA GLU A 272 72.02 -21.67 -83.13
C GLU A 272 72.55 -23.04 -83.59
N SER A 273 71.98 -24.11 -83.03
CA SER A 273 72.35 -25.48 -83.35
C SER A 273 71.98 -25.89 -84.79
N LEU A 274 70.98 -25.24 -85.40
CA LEU A 274 70.54 -25.50 -86.77
C LEU A 274 71.48 -24.88 -87.83
N VAL A 275 72.00 -23.67 -87.56
CA VAL A 275 72.89 -22.92 -88.47
C VAL A 275 74.25 -23.60 -88.64
N SER A 276 74.77 -24.23 -87.57
CA SER A 276 76.03 -24.99 -87.61
C SER A 276 75.92 -26.25 -88.48
N ALA A 277 74.76 -26.94 -88.48
CA ALA A 277 74.58 -28.20 -89.20
C ALA A 277 74.46 -28.03 -90.74
N GLU A 278 74.03 -26.85 -91.24
CA GLU A 278 73.85 -26.60 -92.67
C GLU A 278 75.16 -26.23 -93.40
N LYS A 279 76.13 -25.60 -92.72
CA LYS A 279 77.45 -25.25 -93.30
C LYS A 279 78.34 -26.46 -93.60
N SER A 280 78.26 -27.52 -92.80
CA SER A 280 79.10 -28.72 -92.95
C SER A 280 78.68 -29.62 -94.14
N ARG A 281 77.52 -29.38 -94.76
CA ARG A 281 76.98 -30.16 -95.89
C ARG A 281 77.53 -29.74 -97.26
N GLU A 282 78.02 -28.50 -97.40
CA GLU A 282 78.47 -27.93 -98.69
C GLU A 282 79.93 -28.26 -99.01
N LEU A 283 80.78 -28.50 -98.00
CA LEU A 283 82.22 -28.76 -98.17
C LEU A 283 82.57 -30.20 -98.64
N LEU A 284 81.66 -31.16 -98.48
CA LEU A 284 81.91 -32.60 -98.70
C LEU A 284 81.89 -33.06 -100.18
N SER A 285 81.45 -32.22 -101.11
CA SER A 285 81.32 -32.59 -102.54
C SER A 285 82.63 -32.55 -103.36
N LYS A 286 83.76 -32.08 -102.79
CA LYS A 286 84.98 -31.75 -103.58
C LYS A 286 86.22 -32.61 -103.31
N THR A 287 86.22 -33.56 -102.37
CA THR A 287 87.44 -34.27 -101.91
C THR A 287 87.40 -35.81 -101.96
N GLU A 288 86.44 -36.39 -102.69
CA GLU A 288 86.10 -37.82 -102.70
C GLU A 288 87.14 -38.82 -103.29
N PRO A 289 87.95 -38.51 -104.33
CA PRO A 289 88.80 -39.53 -104.98
C PRO A 289 90.10 -39.93 -104.23
N GLY A 290 90.64 -39.07 -103.36
CA GLY A 290 91.92 -39.30 -102.66
C GLY A 290 91.78 -40.07 -101.33
N TYR A 291 90.59 -40.06 -100.72
CA TYR A 291 90.25 -40.76 -99.48
C TYR A 291 90.22 -42.29 -99.65
N ALA A 292 89.81 -42.79 -100.82
CA ALA A 292 89.62 -44.23 -101.07
C ALA A 292 90.94 -45.04 -101.16
N ALA A 293 92.06 -44.43 -101.53
CA ALA A 293 93.32 -45.15 -101.80
C ALA A 293 94.29 -45.20 -100.60
N TYR A 294 94.13 -44.34 -99.60
CA TYR A 294 95.00 -44.29 -98.40
C TYR A 294 94.46 -45.10 -97.21
N ASN A 295 93.15 -45.07 -96.98
CA ASN A 295 92.52 -45.81 -95.88
C ASN A 295 92.71 -47.32 -95.99
N LYS A 296 92.66 -47.85 -97.20
CA LYS A 296 92.73 -49.29 -97.42
C LYS A 296 94.04 -49.94 -96.95
N ALA A 297 95.11 -49.14 -96.85
CA ALA A 297 96.46 -49.58 -96.49
C ALA A 297 96.88 -49.21 -95.07
N LYS A 298 96.30 -48.14 -94.50
CA LYS A 298 96.58 -47.67 -93.13
C LYS A 298 95.71 -48.35 -92.09
N GLU A 299 94.46 -48.62 -92.44
CA GLU A 299 93.52 -49.32 -91.56
C GLU A 299 94.03 -50.71 -91.24
N ALA A 300 94.55 -51.43 -92.22
CA ALA A 300 94.90 -52.83 -92.03
C ALA A 300 96.17 -53.01 -91.16
N LEU A 301 97.14 -52.08 -91.17
CA LEU A 301 98.35 -52.19 -90.34
C LEU A 301 98.19 -51.65 -88.91
N ASN A 302 97.54 -50.51 -88.72
CA ASN A 302 97.35 -49.90 -87.39
C ASN A 302 96.33 -50.65 -86.54
N LEU A 303 95.35 -51.30 -87.18
CA LEU A 303 94.35 -52.09 -86.48
C LEU A 303 95.03 -53.25 -85.73
N LEU A 304 96.01 -53.90 -86.35
CA LEU A 304 96.57 -55.13 -85.79
C LEU A 304 97.56 -54.88 -84.63
N GLU A 305 98.26 -53.75 -84.59
CA GLU A 305 99.17 -53.43 -83.46
C GLU A 305 98.43 -52.82 -82.24
N LYS A 306 97.34 -52.05 -82.45
CA LYS A 306 96.49 -51.53 -81.35
C LYS A 306 95.62 -52.58 -80.68
N GLN A 307 95.19 -53.58 -81.45
CA GLN A 307 94.34 -54.66 -80.96
C GLN A 307 95.03 -55.50 -79.86
N ARG A 308 96.38 -55.50 -79.78
CA ARG A 308 97.12 -56.20 -78.72
C ARG A 308 97.11 -55.46 -77.38
N GLU A 309 97.19 -54.12 -77.38
CA GLU A 309 97.21 -53.30 -76.16
C GLU A 309 95.82 -52.99 -75.59
N GLU A 310 94.79 -52.93 -76.45
CA GLU A 310 93.40 -52.68 -76.04
C GLU A 310 92.79 -53.87 -75.29
N ARG A 311 93.13 -55.11 -75.67
CA ARG A 311 92.65 -56.33 -75.00
C ARG A 311 92.97 -56.34 -73.51
N ASP A 312 94.18 -55.93 -73.13
CA ASP A 312 94.66 -56.03 -71.75
C ASP A 312 94.08 -54.90 -70.85
N LYS A 313 93.74 -53.74 -71.41
CA LYS A 313 93.07 -52.63 -70.68
C LYS A 313 91.57 -52.88 -70.46
N LEU A 314 90.88 -53.48 -71.43
CA LEU A 314 89.45 -53.76 -71.37
C LEU A 314 89.11 -54.78 -70.27
N ASN A 315 89.97 -55.78 -70.05
CA ASN A 315 89.78 -56.80 -68.99
C ASN A 315 89.73 -56.20 -67.58
N LYS A 316 90.53 -55.16 -67.30
CA LYS A 316 90.62 -54.53 -65.97
C LYS A 316 89.42 -53.61 -65.68
N ALA A 317 88.98 -52.82 -66.66
CA ALA A 317 87.83 -51.92 -66.51
C ALA A 317 86.49 -52.66 -66.37
N LEU A 318 86.38 -53.87 -66.96
CA LEU A 318 85.19 -54.69 -66.86
C LEU A 318 84.93 -55.22 -65.44
N THR A 319 85.99 -55.53 -64.70
CA THR A 319 85.87 -56.10 -63.35
C THR A 319 85.38 -55.05 -62.34
N GLU A 320 85.91 -53.83 -62.39
CA GLU A 320 85.54 -52.74 -61.47
C GLU A 320 84.10 -52.23 -61.67
N THR A 321 83.63 -52.19 -62.93
CA THR A 321 82.26 -51.73 -63.26
C THR A 321 81.21 -52.74 -62.78
N LYS A 322 81.49 -54.05 -62.86
CA LYS A 322 80.58 -55.11 -62.37
C LYS A 322 80.32 -55.01 -60.86
N GLN A 323 81.33 -54.64 -60.07
CA GLN A 323 81.22 -54.54 -58.61
C GLN A 323 80.35 -53.35 -58.17
N LYS A 324 80.49 -52.18 -58.81
CA LYS A 324 79.67 -50.99 -58.51
C LYS A 324 78.18 -51.17 -58.85
N ILE A 325 77.88 -51.92 -59.90
CA ILE A 325 76.49 -52.21 -60.31
C ILE A 325 75.77 -53.07 -59.25
N SER A 326 76.43 -54.08 -58.65
CA SER A 326 75.78 -54.93 -57.65
C SER A 326 75.48 -54.20 -56.35
N GLU A 327 76.33 -53.27 -55.91
CA GLU A 327 76.13 -52.54 -54.65
C GLU A 327 74.96 -51.55 -54.70
N ILE A 328 74.80 -50.84 -55.82
CA ILE A 328 73.75 -49.82 -55.98
C ILE A 328 72.38 -50.47 -56.24
N SER A 329 72.34 -51.61 -56.95
CA SER A 329 71.08 -52.31 -57.30
C SER A 329 70.36 -52.88 -56.10
N VAL A 330 71.09 -53.42 -55.12
CA VAL A 330 70.50 -53.96 -53.88
C VAL A 330 69.86 -52.84 -53.05
N LYS A 331 70.57 -51.71 -52.86
CA LYS A 331 70.04 -50.55 -52.09
C LYS A 331 68.82 -49.92 -52.74
N LEU A 332 68.83 -49.82 -54.07
CA LEU A 332 67.73 -49.20 -54.82
C LEU A 332 66.43 -49.99 -54.73
N LYS A 333 66.52 -51.33 -54.76
CA LYS A 333 65.35 -52.20 -54.65
C LYS A 333 64.67 -52.07 -53.28
N SER A 334 65.43 -52.13 -52.20
CA SER A 334 64.90 -52.03 -50.84
C SER A 334 64.30 -50.65 -50.51
N GLU A 335 64.91 -49.57 -50.98
CA GLU A 335 64.42 -48.20 -50.71
C GLU A 335 63.12 -47.92 -51.47
N LYS A 336 63.00 -48.43 -52.70
CA LYS A 336 61.80 -48.24 -53.54
C LYS A 336 60.59 -48.99 -53.00
N GLU A 337 60.76 -50.26 -52.60
CA GLU A 337 59.69 -51.08 -52.00
C GLU A 337 59.16 -50.45 -50.69
N ASN A 338 60.04 -49.87 -49.86
CA ASN A 338 59.64 -49.19 -48.63
C ASN A 338 58.85 -47.89 -48.87
N ILE A 339 59.28 -47.07 -49.83
CA ILE A 339 58.60 -45.81 -50.14
C ILE A 339 57.21 -46.05 -50.74
N ASP A 340 57.11 -46.99 -51.69
CA ASP A 340 55.82 -47.31 -52.32
C ASP A 340 54.83 -47.89 -51.29
N ALA A 341 55.28 -48.72 -50.35
CA ALA A 341 54.44 -49.23 -49.26
C ALA A 341 54.00 -48.14 -48.28
N GLU A 342 54.86 -47.17 -47.95
CA GLU A 342 54.53 -46.08 -47.02
C GLU A 342 53.57 -45.06 -47.68
N ILE A 343 53.72 -44.76 -48.97
CA ILE A 343 52.77 -43.91 -49.72
C ILE A 343 51.40 -44.56 -49.83
N ASP A 344 51.32 -45.87 -50.13
CA ASP A 344 50.04 -46.59 -50.20
C ASP A 344 49.32 -46.62 -48.84
N TYR A 345 50.06 -46.83 -47.75
CA TYR A 345 49.52 -46.76 -46.39
C TYR A 345 48.95 -45.37 -46.06
N ILE A 346 49.70 -44.30 -46.37
CA ILE A 346 49.25 -42.93 -46.09
C ILE A 346 48.02 -42.59 -46.94
N SER A 347 48.00 -42.93 -48.22
CA SER A 347 46.84 -42.68 -49.10
C SER A 347 45.57 -43.34 -48.57
N LYS A 348 45.64 -44.63 -48.21
CA LYS A 348 44.49 -45.37 -47.67
C LYS A 348 43.97 -44.76 -46.36
N LYS A 349 44.87 -44.35 -45.45
CA LYS A 349 44.48 -43.74 -44.17
C LYS A 349 43.93 -42.32 -44.34
N THR A 350 44.46 -41.53 -45.28
CA THR A 350 43.92 -40.21 -45.60
C THR A 350 42.52 -40.32 -46.19
N ASP A 351 42.27 -41.29 -47.09
CA ASP A 351 40.94 -41.52 -47.65
C ASP A 351 39.93 -41.96 -46.56
N GLU A 352 40.32 -42.88 -45.68
CA GLU A 352 39.51 -43.34 -44.53
C GLU A 352 39.13 -42.18 -43.60
N TYR A 353 40.08 -41.32 -43.20
CA TYR A 353 39.78 -40.17 -42.35
C TYR A 353 38.99 -39.07 -43.07
N SER A 354 39.16 -38.93 -44.40
CA SER A 354 38.41 -37.95 -45.20
C SER A 354 36.93 -38.34 -45.32
N GLU A 355 36.64 -39.64 -45.41
CA GLU A 355 35.27 -40.16 -45.38
C GLU A 355 34.62 -39.94 -44.01
N ILE A 356 35.32 -40.31 -42.93
CA ILE A 356 34.88 -40.06 -41.55
C ILE A 356 34.63 -38.56 -41.30
N LEU A 357 35.51 -37.69 -41.76
CA LEU A 357 35.37 -36.25 -41.60
C LEU A 357 34.14 -35.70 -42.33
N ARG A 358 33.81 -36.24 -43.51
CA ARG A 358 32.62 -35.85 -44.27
C ARG A 358 31.34 -36.19 -43.50
N ASP A 359 31.26 -37.39 -42.94
CA ASP A 359 30.12 -37.82 -42.14
C ASP A 359 30.00 -37.00 -40.85
N GLN A 360 31.12 -36.75 -40.16
CA GLN A 360 31.15 -35.92 -38.96
C GLN A 360 30.75 -34.47 -39.22
N LEU A 361 31.17 -33.88 -40.35
CA LEU A 361 30.75 -32.53 -40.76
C LEU A 361 29.24 -32.47 -41.02
N SER A 362 28.67 -33.49 -41.66
CA SER A 362 27.22 -33.59 -41.87
C SER A 362 26.46 -33.68 -40.55
N VAL A 363 26.94 -34.49 -39.60
CA VAL A 363 26.36 -34.60 -38.25
C VAL A 363 26.49 -33.29 -37.47
N ALA A 364 27.65 -32.63 -37.51
CA ALA A 364 27.87 -31.35 -36.84
C ALA A 364 26.95 -30.24 -37.39
N GLU A 365 26.73 -30.21 -38.71
CA GLU A 365 25.81 -29.27 -39.35
C GLU A 365 24.35 -29.54 -38.96
N SER A 366 23.94 -30.81 -38.90
CA SER A 366 22.61 -31.20 -38.38
C SER A 366 22.42 -30.79 -36.90
N CYS A 367 23.42 -31.02 -36.04
CA CYS A 367 23.40 -30.60 -34.65
C CYS A 367 23.36 -29.07 -34.50
N ARG A 368 24.10 -28.33 -35.34
CA ARG A 368 24.08 -26.86 -35.38
C ARG A 368 22.71 -26.32 -35.72
N MET A 369 22.07 -26.85 -36.77
CA MET A 369 20.73 -26.43 -37.18
C MET A 369 19.70 -26.63 -36.05
N ARG A 370 19.72 -27.78 -35.39
CA ARG A 370 18.83 -28.07 -34.25
C ARG A 370 19.11 -27.16 -33.06
N PHE A 371 20.37 -26.86 -32.77
CA PHE A 371 20.73 -25.93 -31.70
C PHE A 371 20.25 -24.49 -31.98
N GLU A 372 20.39 -24.03 -33.22
CA GLU A 372 19.94 -22.70 -33.61
C GLU A 372 18.40 -22.57 -33.58
N GLN A 373 17.66 -23.63 -33.94
CA GLN A 373 16.21 -23.69 -33.76
C GLN A 373 15.78 -23.54 -32.29
N VAL A 374 16.50 -24.16 -31.35
CA VAL A 374 16.20 -24.00 -29.90
C VAL A 374 16.44 -22.57 -29.43
N LYS A 375 17.47 -21.88 -29.94
CA LYS A 375 17.70 -20.46 -29.60
C LYS A 375 16.59 -19.54 -30.07
N VAL A 376 15.96 -19.83 -31.22
CA VAL A 376 14.80 -19.08 -31.69
C VAL A 376 13.64 -19.25 -30.71
N LEU A 377 13.36 -20.47 -30.25
CA LEU A 377 12.34 -20.72 -29.22
C LEU A 377 12.67 -20.00 -27.91
N GLU A 378 13.92 -20.00 -27.47
CA GLU A 378 14.37 -19.25 -26.28
C GLU A 378 14.11 -17.74 -26.41
N SER A 379 14.35 -17.15 -27.59
CA SER A 379 14.05 -15.74 -27.82
C SER A 379 12.55 -15.43 -27.76
N LYS A 380 11.69 -16.36 -28.21
CA LYS A 380 10.23 -16.25 -28.10
C LYS A 380 9.76 -16.36 -26.65
N VAL A 381 10.32 -17.29 -25.86
CA VAL A 381 10.08 -17.39 -24.40
C VAL A 381 10.38 -16.05 -23.71
N HIS A 382 11.52 -15.42 -24.03
CA HIS A 382 11.91 -14.14 -23.46
C HIS A 382 10.98 -12.97 -23.84
N GLY A 383 10.35 -13.01 -25.01
CA GLY A 383 9.33 -12.04 -25.41
C GLY A 383 8.09 -12.10 -24.50
N ILE A 384 7.72 -13.30 -24.04
CA ILE A 384 6.57 -13.53 -23.15
C ILE A 384 6.84 -13.02 -21.73
N ASP A 385 8.10 -13.02 -21.24
CA ASP A 385 8.46 -12.44 -19.93
C ASP A 385 7.91 -11.01 -19.79
N SER A 386 8.12 -10.19 -20.82
CA SER A 386 7.66 -8.80 -20.82
C SER A 386 6.13 -8.66 -20.79
N LEU A 387 5.39 -9.64 -21.32
CA LEU A 387 3.93 -9.66 -21.28
C LEU A 387 3.43 -10.09 -19.90
N ILE A 388 4.07 -11.10 -19.29
CA ILE A 388 3.75 -11.56 -17.93
C ILE A 388 4.02 -10.47 -16.90
N ASP A 389 5.14 -9.75 -17.01
CA ASP A 389 5.45 -8.63 -16.10
C ASP A 389 4.43 -7.50 -16.20
N LYS A 390 3.98 -7.17 -17.42
CA LYS A 390 2.91 -6.18 -17.63
C LYS A 390 1.59 -6.63 -17.00
N LEU A 391 1.23 -7.91 -17.16
CA LEU A 391 0.03 -8.49 -16.55
C LEU A 391 0.08 -8.45 -15.02
N ASP A 392 1.25 -8.72 -14.43
CA ASP A 392 1.46 -8.60 -12.99
C ASP A 392 1.35 -7.16 -12.48
N GLY A 393 1.93 -6.22 -13.22
CA GLY A 393 1.80 -4.80 -12.94
C GLY A 393 0.34 -4.33 -12.98
N MET A 394 -0.45 -4.84 -13.94
CA MET A 394 -1.89 -4.58 -14.03
C MET A 394 -2.63 -5.20 -12.83
N LYS A 395 -2.41 -6.48 -12.54
CA LYS A 395 -3.05 -7.19 -11.42
C LYS A 395 -2.90 -6.40 -10.11
N LYS A 396 -1.70 -5.94 -9.78
CA LYS A 396 -1.44 -5.14 -8.56
C LYS A 396 -2.20 -3.81 -8.53
N LYS A 397 -2.26 -3.09 -9.65
CA LYS A 397 -3.02 -1.83 -9.74
C LYS A 397 -4.51 -2.07 -9.49
N PHE A 398 -5.04 -3.18 -9.98
CA PHE A 398 -6.45 -3.53 -9.84
C PHE A 398 -6.81 -4.12 -8.47
N GLU A 399 -5.93 -4.90 -7.84
CA GLU A 399 -6.11 -5.33 -6.45
C GLU A 399 -6.23 -4.11 -5.51
N LEU A 400 -5.41 -3.08 -5.74
CA LEU A 400 -5.48 -1.82 -4.99
C LEU A 400 -6.80 -1.07 -5.25
N ALA A 401 -7.27 -1.06 -6.49
CA ALA A 401 -8.57 -0.49 -6.87
C ALA A 401 -9.73 -1.23 -6.21
N ASN A 402 -9.68 -2.57 -6.17
CA ASN A 402 -10.71 -3.40 -5.56
C ASN A 402 -10.82 -3.19 -4.06
N ALA A 403 -9.68 -3.17 -3.35
CA ALA A 403 -9.63 -2.91 -1.91
C ALA A 403 -10.24 -1.54 -1.57
N ARG A 404 -10.02 -0.52 -2.43
CA ARG A 404 -10.66 0.79 -2.29
C ARG A 404 -12.18 0.71 -2.45
N CYS A 405 -12.67 -0.10 -3.38
CA CYS A 405 -14.10 -0.31 -3.59
C CYS A 405 -14.77 -1.08 -2.45
N GLU A 406 -14.13 -2.11 -1.91
CA GLU A 406 -14.62 -2.85 -0.74
C GLU A 406 -14.78 -1.92 0.47
N SER A 407 -13.81 -1.03 0.69
CA SER A 407 -13.88 0.00 1.74
C SER A 407 -15.07 0.96 1.53
N LEU A 408 -15.28 1.42 0.29
CA LEU A 408 -16.42 2.29 -0.05
C LEU A 408 -17.77 1.59 0.15
N ILE A 409 -17.87 0.30 -0.18
CA ILE A 409 -19.09 -0.50 0.04
C ILE A 409 -19.37 -0.71 1.53
N SER A 410 -18.33 -1.00 2.32
CA SER A 410 -18.48 -1.15 3.77
C SER A 410 -19.06 0.12 4.38
N ARG A 411 -18.52 1.28 4.01
CA ARG A 411 -19.02 2.58 4.47
C ARG A 411 -20.43 2.88 3.97
N TRP A 412 -20.76 2.49 2.73
CA TRP A 412 -22.11 2.63 2.21
C TRP A 412 -23.15 1.82 2.98
N ASN A 413 -22.85 0.56 3.32
CA ASN A 413 -23.75 -0.29 4.09
C ASN A 413 -24.03 0.32 5.49
N GLU A 414 -23.00 0.86 6.15
CA GLU A 414 -23.14 1.58 7.43
C GLU A 414 -24.08 2.80 7.30
N LEU A 415 -23.94 3.58 6.23
CA LEU A 415 -24.81 4.74 5.97
C LEU A 415 -26.25 4.34 5.64
N MET A 416 -26.46 3.19 4.97
CA MET A 416 -27.79 2.64 4.69
C MET A 416 -28.52 2.21 5.97
N GLU A 417 -27.83 1.50 6.85
CA GLU A 417 -28.36 1.05 8.14
C GLU A 417 -28.72 2.24 9.03
N ARG A 418 -27.80 3.22 9.12
CA ARG A 418 -28.01 4.47 9.86
C ARG A 418 -29.19 5.30 9.33
N GLU A 419 -29.38 5.38 8.01
CA GLU A 419 -30.56 6.05 7.44
C GLU A 419 -31.86 5.34 7.81
N SER A 420 -31.88 4.00 7.75
CA SER A 420 -33.07 3.20 8.09
C SER A 420 -33.50 3.45 9.54
N GLU A 421 -32.57 3.37 10.49
CA GLU A 421 -32.82 3.63 11.91
C GLU A 421 -33.38 5.05 12.16
N ILE A 422 -32.84 6.05 11.47
CA ILE A 422 -33.28 7.44 11.64
C ILE A 422 -34.67 7.66 11.03
N ARG A 423 -34.94 7.07 9.86
CA ARG A 423 -36.27 7.15 9.23
C ARG A 423 -37.35 6.47 10.06
N GLU A 424 -37.04 5.36 10.69
CA GLU A 424 -37.96 4.69 11.63
C GLU A 424 -38.30 5.62 12.80
N LYS A 425 -37.32 6.28 13.41
CA LYS A 425 -37.56 7.28 14.47
C LYS A 425 -38.43 8.45 14.00
N LEU A 426 -38.20 8.94 12.77
CA LEU A 426 -38.96 10.07 12.20
C LEU A 426 -40.39 9.72 11.79
N SER A 427 -40.75 8.43 11.66
CA SER A 427 -42.12 8.02 11.30
C SER A 427 -43.19 8.50 12.30
N GLN A 428 -42.80 8.75 13.56
CA GLN A 428 -43.68 9.24 14.63
C GLN A 428 -43.82 10.78 14.66
N GLU A 429 -43.05 11.52 13.85
CA GLU A 429 -43.01 13.00 13.87
C GLU A 429 -44.39 13.61 13.64
N LYS A 430 -45.13 13.11 12.65
CA LYS A 430 -46.44 13.66 12.28
C LYS A 430 -47.47 13.54 13.41
N GLU A 431 -47.56 12.38 14.03
CA GLU A 431 -48.49 12.12 15.13
C GLU A 431 -48.13 12.94 16.39
N LEU A 432 -46.85 13.06 16.71
CA LEU A 432 -46.39 13.83 17.87
C LEU A 432 -46.57 15.34 17.67
N THR A 433 -46.42 15.83 16.43
CA THR A 433 -46.64 17.24 16.10
C THR A 433 -48.11 17.62 16.24
N GLU A 434 -49.04 16.79 15.75
CA GLU A 434 -50.48 16.99 15.91
C GLU A 434 -50.89 17.01 17.41
N LYS A 435 -50.30 16.12 18.23
CA LYS A 435 -50.52 16.12 19.69
C LYS A 435 -49.98 17.39 20.36
N ALA A 436 -48.81 17.88 19.95
CA ALA A 436 -48.23 19.09 20.50
C ALA A 436 -49.03 20.37 20.14
N GLU A 437 -49.56 20.47 18.92
CA GLU A 437 -50.45 21.56 18.53
C GLU A 437 -51.75 21.58 19.33
N LYS A 438 -52.32 20.39 19.59
CA LYS A 438 -53.51 20.24 20.44
C LYS A 438 -53.24 20.71 21.88
N ILE A 439 -52.09 20.36 22.45
CA ILE A 439 -51.70 20.83 23.79
C ILE A 439 -51.50 22.35 23.80
N ARG A 440 -50.86 22.93 22.78
CA ARG A 440 -50.68 24.38 22.67
C ARG A 440 -52.00 25.13 22.60
N TRP A 441 -53.00 24.56 21.93
CA TRP A 441 -54.36 25.10 21.91
C TRP A 441 -55.00 25.06 23.30
N LEU A 442 -54.84 23.96 24.03
CA LEU A 442 -55.33 23.81 25.41
C LEU A 442 -54.61 24.76 26.39
N GLU A 443 -53.31 24.99 26.25
CA GLU A 443 -52.55 25.98 27.03
C GLU A 443 -53.10 27.40 26.82
N ASN A 444 -53.41 27.77 25.58
CA ASN A 444 -54.05 29.06 25.27
C ASN A 444 -55.48 29.15 25.82
N GLU A 445 -56.28 28.07 25.74
CA GLU A 445 -57.63 28.03 26.30
C GLU A 445 -57.59 28.17 27.83
N ARG A 446 -56.64 27.50 28.49
CA ARG A 446 -56.38 27.63 29.93
C ARG A 446 -56.12 29.07 30.31
N ASP A 447 -55.23 29.76 29.61
CA ASP A 447 -54.89 31.16 29.92
C ASP A 447 -56.08 32.11 29.73
N ILE A 448 -56.98 31.82 28.78
CA ILE A 448 -58.24 32.55 28.60
C ILE A 448 -59.20 32.29 29.76
N ILE A 449 -59.34 31.02 30.19
CA ILE A 449 -60.22 30.63 31.31
C ILE A 449 -59.73 31.25 32.62
N VAL A 450 -58.42 31.22 32.89
CA VAL A 450 -57.82 31.85 34.08
C VAL A 450 -58.14 33.35 34.12
N LYS A 451 -58.03 34.06 32.98
CA LYS A 451 -58.41 35.48 32.90
C LYS A 451 -59.90 35.71 33.17
N LYS A 452 -60.77 34.80 32.70
CA LYS A 452 -62.21 34.88 32.97
C LYS A 452 -62.53 34.63 34.44
N ILE A 453 -61.88 33.66 35.09
CA ILE A 453 -62.03 33.40 36.53
C ILE A 453 -61.64 34.64 37.33
N ALA A 454 -60.46 35.21 37.08
CA ALA A 454 -60.00 36.42 37.77
C ALA A 454 -60.95 37.63 37.59
N ALA A 455 -61.54 37.77 36.40
CA ALA A 455 -62.55 38.82 36.14
C ALA A 455 -63.83 38.60 36.96
N VAL A 456 -64.33 37.36 36.99
CA VAL A 456 -65.54 37.00 37.75
C VAL A 456 -65.30 37.11 39.27
N GLU A 457 -64.12 36.73 39.76
CA GLU A 457 -63.71 36.91 41.16
C GLU A 457 -63.74 38.39 41.57
N SER A 458 -63.18 39.27 40.74
CA SER A 458 -63.23 40.72 40.97
C SER A 458 -64.66 41.26 40.99
N GLU A 459 -65.53 40.80 40.09
CA GLU A 459 -66.96 41.15 40.10
C GLU A 459 -67.64 40.68 41.41
N ILE A 460 -67.35 39.47 41.87
CA ILE A 460 -67.86 38.93 43.14
C ILE A 460 -67.42 39.78 44.33
N GLU A 461 -66.14 40.19 44.39
CA GLU A 461 -65.64 41.06 45.46
C GLU A 461 -66.34 42.42 45.49
N VAL A 462 -66.54 43.03 44.33
CA VAL A 462 -67.28 44.29 44.19
C VAL A 462 -68.72 44.12 44.67
N LEU A 463 -69.39 43.03 44.27
CA LEU A 463 -70.76 42.73 44.70
C LEU A 463 -70.86 42.45 46.21
N LYS A 464 -69.89 41.71 46.80
CA LYS A 464 -69.82 41.46 48.25
C LYS A 464 -69.60 42.76 49.05
N SER A 465 -68.70 43.63 48.59
CA SER A 465 -68.48 44.96 49.17
C SER A 465 -69.75 45.82 49.11
N ASN A 466 -70.46 45.81 47.98
CA ASN A 466 -71.73 46.53 47.85
C ASN A 466 -72.82 45.95 48.75
N GLN A 467 -72.90 44.61 48.87
CA GLN A 467 -73.82 43.94 49.77
C GLN A 467 -73.60 44.33 51.25
N MET A 468 -72.34 44.39 51.70
CA MET A 468 -72.01 44.85 53.06
C MET A 468 -72.49 46.28 53.32
N LYS A 469 -72.37 47.17 52.32
CA LYS A 469 -72.85 48.56 52.40
C LYS A 469 -74.38 48.68 52.39
N THR A 470 -75.10 47.64 51.98
CA THR A 470 -76.57 47.61 51.88
C THR A 470 -77.21 46.53 52.76
N SER A 471 -76.60 46.24 53.91
CA SER A 471 -77.00 45.16 54.82
C SER A 471 -78.42 45.30 55.40
N SER A 472 -78.98 46.50 55.44
CA SER A 472 -80.36 46.79 55.85
C SER A 472 -81.42 46.50 54.77
N GLY A 473 -81.00 46.03 53.57
CA GLY A 473 -81.88 45.77 52.43
C GLY A 473 -82.39 47.04 51.72
N LYS A 474 -82.04 48.23 52.24
CA LYS A 474 -82.46 49.54 51.71
C LYS A 474 -81.31 50.28 51.03
N CYS A 475 -81.66 51.28 50.22
CA CYS A 475 -80.66 52.13 49.56
C CYS A 475 -79.89 52.96 50.60
N PRO A 476 -78.55 52.90 50.64
CA PRO A 476 -77.74 53.58 51.66
C PRO A 476 -77.78 55.11 51.56
N PHE A 477 -78.27 55.66 50.44
CA PHE A 477 -78.41 57.10 50.22
C PHE A 477 -79.83 57.62 50.47
N LEU A 478 -80.84 56.76 50.35
CA LEU A 478 -82.27 57.15 50.35
C LEU A 478 -83.09 56.45 51.43
N ASP A 479 -82.50 55.50 52.14
CA ASP A 479 -83.08 54.64 53.19
C ASP A 479 -84.48 54.07 52.86
N ALA A 480 -84.67 53.73 51.58
CA ALA A 480 -85.90 53.19 51.01
C ALA A 480 -85.61 51.96 50.14
N PRO A 481 -86.61 51.07 49.91
CA PRO A 481 -86.50 49.97 48.95
C PRO A 481 -86.15 50.51 47.56
N CYS A 482 -85.23 49.84 46.87
CA CYS A 482 -84.74 50.30 45.58
C CYS A 482 -85.77 50.00 44.48
N ARG A 483 -86.30 51.03 43.83
CA ARG A 483 -87.30 50.89 42.74
C ARG A 483 -86.72 50.39 41.42
N ASN A 484 -85.39 50.37 41.28
CA ASN A 484 -84.70 49.90 40.07
C ASN A 484 -84.45 48.38 40.05
N ILE A 485 -84.77 47.67 41.14
CA ILE A 485 -84.74 46.21 41.21
C ILE A 485 -86.17 45.72 41.43
N GLY A 486 -86.62 44.73 40.65
CA GLY A 486 -87.98 44.19 40.75
C GLY A 486 -88.21 43.41 42.07
N GLY A 487 -89.46 43.28 42.50
CA GLY A 487 -89.84 42.56 43.74
C GLY A 487 -90.08 43.48 44.95
N ASP A 488 -89.63 43.06 46.14
CA ASP A 488 -89.73 43.77 47.42
C ASP A 488 -88.69 44.91 47.58
N GLY A 489 -87.85 45.14 46.57
CA GLY A 489 -86.88 46.24 46.54
C GLY A 489 -85.68 46.05 47.48
N ASP A 490 -85.46 44.81 47.94
CA ASP A 490 -84.40 44.42 48.87
C ASP A 490 -83.05 44.25 48.16
N LEU A 491 -82.15 45.22 48.37
CA LEU A 491 -80.82 45.22 47.77
C LEU A 491 -79.95 44.06 48.27
N ASN A 492 -80.16 43.61 49.52
CA ASN A 492 -79.38 42.51 50.07
C ASN A 492 -79.74 41.18 49.38
N LYS A 493 -81.02 40.94 49.12
CA LYS A 493 -81.47 39.77 48.32
C LYS A 493 -80.98 39.85 46.88
N PHE A 494 -81.01 41.03 46.26
CA PHE A 494 -80.51 41.23 44.90
C PHE A 494 -79.02 40.90 44.78
N PHE A 495 -78.17 41.49 45.64
CA PHE A 495 -76.73 41.22 45.62
C PHE A 495 -76.42 39.75 45.98
N SER A 496 -77.15 39.14 46.92
CA SER A 496 -77.02 37.70 47.21
C SER A 496 -77.28 36.84 45.98
N SER A 497 -78.33 37.15 45.21
CA SER A 497 -78.66 36.43 43.98
C SER A 497 -77.62 36.64 42.89
N GLU A 498 -77.09 37.84 42.73
CA GLU A 498 -76.11 38.13 41.67
C GLU A 498 -74.72 37.56 42.02
N ILE A 499 -74.31 37.60 43.28
CA ILE A 499 -73.12 36.91 43.78
C ILE A 499 -73.23 35.41 43.49
N LYS A 500 -74.38 34.80 43.79
CA LYS A 500 -74.60 33.36 43.54
C LYS A 500 -74.46 33.02 42.06
N LYS A 501 -75.05 33.80 41.15
CA LYS A 501 -74.88 33.58 39.69
C LYS A 501 -73.42 33.66 39.24
N ARG A 502 -72.64 34.57 39.82
CA ARG A 502 -71.22 34.71 39.49
C ARG A 502 -70.37 33.61 40.11
N GLN A 503 -70.73 33.12 41.30
CA GLN A 503 -70.13 31.92 41.89
C GLN A 503 -70.41 30.68 41.04
N ASP A 504 -71.64 30.47 40.59
CA ASP A 504 -72.01 29.36 39.71
C ASP A 504 -71.22 29.42 38.38
N LEU A 505 -71.06 30.61 37.79
CA LEU A 505 -70.27 30.82 36.58
C LEU A 505 -68.75 30.58 36.81
N MET A 506 -68.24 30.95 37.99
CA MET A 506 -66.86 30.72 38.38
C MET A 506 -66.59 29.22 38.60
N GLU A 507 -67.54 28.48 39.19
CA GLU A 507 -67.48 27.02 39.32
C GLU A 507 -67.46 26.34 37.94
N GLU A 508 -68.27 26.81 36.98
CA GLU A 508 -68.26 26.32 35.59
C GLU A 508 -66.88 26.50 34.92
N TYR A 509 -66.27 27.69 35.06
CA TYR A 509 -64.92 27.94 34.53
C TYR A 509 -63.84 27.14 35.25
N THR A 510 -63.96 26.97 36.57
CA THR A 510 -63.00 26.18 37.37
C THR A 510 -63.08 24.69 37.02
N ALA A 511 -64.27 24.15 36.78
CA ALA A 511 -64.45 22.77 36.31
C ALA A 511 -63.79 22.55 34.94
N ARG A 512 -63.98 23.48 34.00
CA ARG A 512 -63.35 23.44 32.67
C ARG A 512 -61.82 23.62 32.73
N LEU A 513 -61.32 24.40 33.69
CA LEU A 513 -59.88 24.52 33.95
C LEU A 513 -59.28 23.20 34.45
N ASN A 514 -59.96 22.51 35.36
CA ASN A 514 -59.51 21.23 35.90
C ASN A 514 -59.51 20.11 34.84
N GLU A 515 -60.49 20.11 33.93
CA GLU A 515 -60.55 19.15 32.81
C GLU A 515 -59.35 19.28 31.85
N THR A 516 -58.87 20.50 31.63
CA THR A 516 -57.73 20.77 30.73
C THR A 516 -56.36 20.55 31.37
N ALA A 517 -56.26 20.61 32.71
CA ALA A 517 -55.00 20.47 33.45
C ALA A 517 -54.32 19.11 33.27
N GLY A 518 -55.10 18.02 33.19
CA GLY A 518 -54.57 16.66 33.01
C GLY A 518 -53.85 16.46 31.67
N LEU A 519 -54.33 17.11 30.61
CA LEU A 519 -53.76 16.99 29.25
C LEU A 519 -52.54 17.89 29.03
N ILE A 520 -52.47 19.04 29.71
CA ILE A 520 -51.35 19.99 29.61
C ILE A 520 -50.06 19.43 30.24
N SER A 521 -50.19 18.59 31.29
CA SER A 521 -49.04 17.94 31.95
C SER A 521 -48.18 17.07 31.01
N GLN A 522 -48.75 16.60 29.90
CA GLN A 522 -48.04 15.79 28.89
C GLN A 522 -47.22 16.65 27.89
N GLY A 523 -47.37 17.97 27.92
CA GLY A 523 -46.81 18.91 26.94
C GLY A 523 -45.29 19.01 26.94
N GLU A 524 -44.64 18.96 28.09
CA GLU A 524 -43.16 19.06 28.18
C GLU A 524 -42.46 17.80 27.66
N ILE A 525 -43.02 16.62 27.94
CA ILE A 525 -42.52 15.33 27.43
C ILE A 525 -42.62 15.30 25.90
N LEU A 526 -43.75 15.76 25.35
CA LEU A 526 -43.96 15.87 23.91
C LEU A 526 -43.00 16.88 23.25
N ARG A 527 -42.74 18.03 23.88
CA ARG A 527 -41.78 19.04 23.37
C ARG A 527 -40.36 18.52 23.32
N ASN A 528 -39.90 17.82 24.37
CA ASN A 528 -38.57 17.21 24.39
C ASN A 528 -38.41 16.16 23.29
N ARG A 529 -39.44 15.31 23.10
CA ARG A 529 -39.43 14.26 22.07
C ARG A 529 -39.45 14.83 20.65
N LEU A 530 -40.14 15.95 20.41
CA LEU A 530 -40.08 16.68 19.15
C LEU A 530 -38.70 17.32 18.90
N GLY A 531 -38.03 17.80 19.95
CA GLY A 531 -36.65 18.30 19.87
C GLY A 531 -35.64 17.22 19.47
N GLU A 532 -35.78 16.00 20.01
CA GLU A 532 -34.97 14.84 19.62
C GLU A 532 -35.16 14.47 18.14
N LEU A 533 -36.41 14.53 17.64
CA LEU A 533 -36.71 14.27 16.24
C LEU A 533 -36.13 15.32 15.28
N GLN A 534 -36.09 16.61 15.68
CA GLN A 534 -35.40 17.63 14.91
C GLN A 534 -33.88 17.36 14.81
N GLY A 535 -33.26 16.91 15.90
CA GLY A 535 -31.87 16.46 15.89
C GLY A 535 -31.64 15.28 14.94
N ALA A 536 -32.54 14.28 14.97
CA ALA A 536 -32.50 13.15 14.06
C ALA A 536 -32.63 13.56 12.58
N LYS A 537 -33.45 14.58 12.27
CA LYS A 537 -33.64 15.12 10.91
C LYS A 537 -32.36 15.75 10.35
N SER A 538 -31.64 16.51 11.17
CA SER A 538 -30.33 17.08 10.78
C SER A 538 -29.29 15.99 10.51
N ILE A 539 -29.27 14.92 11.31
CA ILE A 539 -28.40 13.76 11.07
C ILE A 539 -28.78 13.04 9.77
N LEU A 540 -30.08 12.93 9.46
CA LEU A 540 -30.56 12.36 8.20
C LEU A 540 -30.09 13.19 6.99
N GLU A 541 -30.19 14.51 7.05
CA GLU A 541 -29.71 15.41 5.99
C GLU A 541 -28.20 15.25 5.74
N GLY A 542 -27.40 15.16 6.81
CA GLY A 542 -25.97 14.87 6.71
C GLY A 542 -25.68 13.50 6.09
N THR A 543 -26.44 12.47 6.48
CA THR A 543 -26.32 11.11 5.95
C THR A 543 -26.68 11.06 4.46
N LEU A 544 -27.75 11.73 4.03
CA LEU A 544 -28.14 11.83 2.63
C LEU A 544 -27.12 12.62 1.79
N ALA A 545 -26.55 13.69 2.34
CA ALA A 545 -25.49 14.45 1.69
C ALA A 545 -24.21 13.62 1.50
N GLU A 546 -23.81 12.81 2.49
CA GLU A 546 -22.68 11.87 2.37
C GLU A 546 -22.96 10.79 1.31
N LYS A 547 -24.18 10.23 1.29
CA LYS A 547 -24.62 9.23 0.29
C LYS A 547 -24.58 9.77 -1.14
N SER A 548 -24.90 11.05 -1.36
CA SER A 548 -24.85 11.66 -2.69
C SER A 548 -23.44 11.69 -3.31
N LYS A 549 -22.38 11.65 -2.50
CA LYS A 549 -20.98 11.64 -2.99
C LYS A 549 -20.60 10.31 -3.67
N TYR A 550 -21.25 9.21 -3.31
CA TYR A 550 -20.93 7.87 -3.83
C TYR A 550 -21.30 7.69 -5.30
N SER A 551 -22.31 8.38 -5.82
CA SER A 551 -22.63 8.39 -7.25
C SER A 551 -21.53 9.07 -8.08
N GLY A 552 -20.89 10.12 -7.53
CA GLY A 552 -19.72 10.77 -8.11
C GLY A 552 -18.50 9.83 -8.14
N TYR A 553 -18.26 9.09 -7.06
CA TYR A 553 -17.19 8.08 -7.02
C TYR A 553 -17.41 6.93 -8.00
N ALA A 554 -18.64 6.44 -8.14
CA ALA A 554 -19.00 5.38 -9.10
C ALA A 554 -18.65 5.78 -10.55
N SER A 555 -18.96 7.03 -10.92
CA SER A 555 -18.67 7.57 -12.25
C SER A 555 -17.17 7.72 -12.51
N SER A 556 -16.41 8.20 -11.52
CA SER A 556 -14.94 8.30 -11.58
C SER A 556 -14.28 6.93 -11.71
N TYR A 557 -14.76 5.95 -10.94
CA TYR A 557 -14.24 4.58 -10.93
C TYR A 557 -14.46 3.88 -12.26
N ARG A 558 -15.66 4.01 -12.84
CA ARG A 558 -15.96 3.48 -14.18
C ARG A 558 -15.02 4.04 -15.24
N LYS A 559 -14.71 5.34 -15.20
CA LYS A 559 -13.79 5.99 -16.13
C LYS A 559 -12.37 5.42 -15.99
N MET A 560 -11.92 5.22 -14.75
CA MET A 560 -10.63 4.59 -14.44
C MET A 560 -10.56 3.16 -15.02
N ILE A 561 -11.56 2.31 -14.75
CA ILE A 561 -11.60 0.93 -15.30
C ILE A 561 -11.51 0.93 -16.83
N LYS A 562 -12.23 1.84 -17.51
CA LYS A 562 -12.17 1.96 -18.98
C LYS A 562 -10.79 2.37 -19.49
N GLN A 563 -10.06 3.18 -18.74
CA GLN A 563 -8.74 3.66 -19.14
C GLN A 563 -7.64 2.63 -18.86
N ASP A 564 -7.74 1.92 -17.74
CA ASP A 564 -6.67 1.06 -17.26
C ASP A 564 -6.77 -0.40 -17.76
N PHE A 565 -7.94 -0.83 -18.25
CA PHE A 565 -8.16 -2.21 -18.67
C PHE A 565 -8.07 -2.39 -20.19
N ASN A 566 -6.93 -2.88 -20.66
CA ASN A 566 -6.73 -3.30 -22.05
C ASN A 566 -7.00 -4.81 -22.20
N GLU A 567 -8.25 -5.16 -22.53
CA GLU A 567 -8.76 -6.53 -22.71
C GLU A 567 -7.90 -7.40 -23.66
N ASN A 568 -7.23 -6.76 -24.62
CA ASN A 568 -6.42 -7.44 -25.63
C ASN A 568 -5.15 -8.06 -25.04
N MET A 569 -4.58 -7.50 -23.97
CA MET A 569 -3.29 -7.95 -23.45
C MET A 569 -3.32 -9.34 -22.82
N VAL A 570 -4.41 -9.69 -22.13
CA VAL A 570 -4.59 -11.03 -21.54
C VAL A 570 -4.75 -12.07 -22.66
N HIS A 571 -5.52 -11.71 -23.68
CA HIS A 571 -5.72 -12.55 -24.86
C HIS A 571 -4.42 -12.75 -25.66
N GLU A 572 -3.66 -11.68 -25.86
CA GLU A 572 -2.34 -11.71 -26.49
C GLU A 572 -1.36 -12.61 -25.73
N ALA A 573 -1.33 -12.51 -24.41
CA ALA A 573 -0.47 -13.36 -23.59
C ALA A 573 -0.90 -14.83 -23.62
N CYS A 574 -2.19 -15.14 -23.47
CA CYS A 574 -2.70 -16.50 -23.59
C CYS A 574 -2.39 -17.09 -24.98
N ASN A 575 -2.60 -16.33 -26.05
CA ASN A 575 -2.29 -16.78 -27.41
C ASN A 575 -0.80 -17.00 -27.62
N ALA A 576 0.05 -16.08 -27.16
CA ALA A 576 1.49 -16.21 -27.29
C ALA A 576 2.02 -17.44 -26.53
N ILE A 577 1.51 -17.69 -25.33
CA ILE A 577 1.85 -18.89 -24.54
C ILE A 577 1.33 -20.14 -25.25
N TYR A 578 0.12 -20.11 -25.78
CA TYR A 578 -0.50 -21.22 -26.51
C TYR A 578 0.30 -21.58 -27.78
N ASP A 579 0.62 -20.59 -28.61
CA ASP A 579 1.41 -20.79 -29.84
C ASP A 579 2.80 -21.34 -29.51
N LEU A 580 3.43 -20.81 -28.46
CA LEU A 580 4.74 -21.27 -28.02
C LEU A 580 4.70 -22.70 -27.44
N LEU A 581 3.64 -23.05 -26.72
CA LEU A 581 3.46 -24.42 -26.20
C LEU A 581 3.26 -25.41 -27.37
N ASN A 582 2.58 -24.98 -28.44
CA ASN A 582 2.42 -25.80 -29.66
C ASN A 582 3.74 -26.00 -30.39
N GLU A 583 4.49 -24.92 -30.62
CA GLU A 583 5.82 -25.00 -31.24
C GLU A 583 6.78 -25.84 -30.39
N ALA A 584 6.77 -25.67 -29.05
CA ALA A 584 7.58 -26.47 -28.14
C ALA A 584 7.18 -27.96 -28.18
N LYS A 585 5.88 -28.27 -28.23
CA LYS A 585 5.37 -29.64 -28.31
C LYS A 585 5.68 -30.32 -29.65
N GLU A 586 5.65 -29.57 -30.75
CA GLU A 586 6.07 -30.06 -32.07
C GLU A 586 7.59 -30.31 -32.12
N PHE A 587 8.37 -29.45 -31.46
CA PHE A 587 9.83 -29.54 -31.41
C PHE A 587 10.36 -30.63 -30.46
N LEU A 588 9.69 -30.83 -29.33
CA LEU A 588 10.04 -31.81 -28.30
C LEU A 588 9.24 -33.09 -28.53
N GLU A 589 9.82 -34.05 -29.24
CA GLU A 589 9.22 -35.36 -29.58
C GLU A 589 8.22 -35.89 -28.53
N ARG A 590 6.92 -35.66 -28.80
CA ARG A 590 5.70 -36.14 -28.12
C ARG A 590 5.92 -36.99 -26.86
N LYS A 591 6.18 -36.38 -25.70
CA LYS A 591 6.01 -37.03 -24.38
C LYS A 591 5.77 -36.03 -23.26
N ASP A 592 4.76 -35.18 -23.42
CA ASP A 592 4.32 -34.37 -22.28
C ASP A 592 2.81 -34.29 -22.20
N ASP A 593 2.23 -35.29 -21.53
CA ASP A 593 0.80 -35.35 -21.21
C ASP A 593 0.37 -34.13 -20.36
N GLN A 594 1.30 -33.43 -19.70
CA GLN A 594 0.99 -32.19 -18.99
C GLN A 594 0.74 -31.01 -19.93
N GLY A 595 1.34 -31.00 -21.13
CA GLY A 595 1.16 -29.94 -22.12
C GLY A 595 -0.30 -29.82 -22.59
N ASP A 596 -0.97 -30.96 -22.82
CA ASP A 596 -2.39 -31.01 -23.20
C ASP A 596 -3.31 -30.52 -22.08
N SER A 597 -3.02 -30.88 -20.83
CA SER A 597 -3.77 -30.36 -19.68
C SER A 597 -3.58 -28.86 -19.48
N ILE A 598 -2.37 -28.34 -19.72
CA ILE A 598 -2.08 -26.90 -19.64
C ILE A 598 -2.80 -26.15 -20.76
N PHE A 599 -2.87 -26.71 -21.97
CA PHE A 599 -3.64 -26.14 -23.09
C PHE A 599 -5.11 -25.97 -22.75
N GLU A 600 -5.77 -27.04 -22.30
CA GLU A 600 -7.19 -26.99 -21.93
C GLU A 600 -7.44 -25.95 -20.83
N LYS A 601 -6.58 -25.91 -19.80
CA LYS A 601 -6.68 -24.92 -18.72
C LYS A 601 -6.51 -23.49 -19.20
N LEU A 602 -5.56 -23.22 -20.10
CA LEU A 602 -5.37 -21.88 -20.67
C LEU A 602 -6.55 -21.44 -21.53
N GLU A 603 -7.13 -22.37 -22.30
CA GLU A 603 -8.29 -22.08 -23.15
C GLU A 603 -9.55 -21.82 -22.31
N ASP A 604 -9.79 -22.63 -21.27
CA ASP A 604 -10.87 -22.43 -20.31
C ASP A 604 -10.69 -21.12 -19.52
N ALA A 605 -9.46 -20.83 -19.07
CA ALA A 605 -9.14 -19.60 -18.33
C ALA A 605 -9.33 -18.34 -19.22
N LYS A 606 -8.98 -18.43 -20.50
CA LYS A 606 -9.20 -17.37 -21.49
C LYS A 606 -10.70 -17.12 -21.71
N ARG A 607 -11.49 -18.18 -21.95
CA ARG A 607 -12.96 -18.07 -22.12
C ARG A 607 -13.62 -17.51 -20.86
N SER A 608 -13.27 -18.05 -19.70
CA SER A 608 -13.80 -17.64 -18.39
C SER A 608 -13.63 -16.15 -18.10
N VAL A 609 -12.46 -15.57 -18.39
CA VAL A 609 -12.20 -14.14 -18.20
C VAL A 609 -12.92 -13.30 -19.26
N SER A 610 -12.89 -13.73 -20.52
CA SER A 610 -13.58 -13.04 -21.61
C SER A 610 -15.08 -12.93 -21.35
N ASP A 611 -15.74 -14.02 -20.99
CA ASP A 611 -17.19 -14.05 -20.73
C ASP A 611 -17.55 -13.17 -19.52
N CYS A 612 -16.79 -13.29 -18.42
CA CYS A 612 -17.03 -12.49 -17.22
C CYS A 612 -16.83 -10.99 -17.48
N TRP A 613 -15.80 -10.63 -18.27
CA TRP A 613 -15.53 -9.26 -18.65
C TRP A 613 -16.58 -8.69 -19.61
N GLN A 614 -17.01 -9.45 -20.61
CA GLN A 614 -18.05 -9.02 -21.54
C GLN A 614 -19.38 -8.79 -20.83
N ASN A 615 -19.73 -9.66 -19.88
CA ASN A 615 -20.89 -9.48 -19.02
C ASN A 615 -20.78 -8.17 -18.20
N PHE A 616 -19.65 -7.98 -17.51
CA PHE A 616 -19.38 -6.76 -16.74
C PHE A 616 -19.43 -5.49 -17.60
N LYS A 617 -18.82 -5.54 -18.79
CA LYS A 617 -18.77 -4.42 -19.74
C LYS A 617 -20.15 -4.04 -20.24
N THR A 618 -20.93 -5.03 -20.65
CA THR A 618 -22.29 -4.84 -21.16
C THR A 618 -23.20 -4.26 -20.07
N GLN A 619 -23.09 -4.79 -18.85
CA GLN A 619 -23.97 -4.43 -17.75
C GLN A 619 -23.62 -3.08 -17.11
N PHE A 620 -22.33 -2.72 -17.00
CA PHE A 620 -21.90 -1.53 -16.24
C PHE A 620 -21.05 -0.55 -17.02
N LEU A 621 -20.12 -1.01 -17.88
CA LEU A 621 -19.27 -0.10 -18.65
C LEU A 621 -20.01 0.56 -19.81
N ASN A 622 -21.12 0.01 -20.29
CA ASN A 622 -21.90 0.56 -21.41
C ASN A 622 -23.17 1.33 -20.99
N SER A 623 -23.68 1.17 -19.76
CA SER A 623 -24.88 1.88 -19.27
C SER A 623 -24.67 3.39 -19.10
N GLU A 624 -25.57 4.28 -19.52
CA GLU A 624 -25.35 5.74 -19.36
C GLU A 624 -25.39 6.23 -17.90
N VAL A 625 -26.08 5.52 -17.01
CA VAL A 625 -26.26 5.90 -15.60
C VAL A 625 -25.98 4.71 -14.69
N ILE A 626 -25.13 4.89 -13.68
CA ILE A 626 -24.95 3.93 -12.59
C ILE A 626 -25.64 4.54 -11.37
N ASP A 627 -26.83 4.03 -11.05
CA ASP A 627 -27.44 4.32 -9.76
C ASP A 627 -26.62 3.67 -8.63
N ILE A 628 -26.85 4.11 -7.40
CA ILE A 628 -26.01 3.68 -6.28
C ILE A 628 -26.22 2.19 -5.92
N SER A 629 -27.42 1.63 -6.16
CA SER A 629 -27.67 0.19 -6.05
C SER A 629 -26.85 -0.63 -7.06
N SER A 630 -26.67 -0.08 -8.26
CA SER A 630 -25.90 -0.68 -9.36
C SER A 630 -24.40 -0.61 -9.10
N PHE A 631 -23.92 0.36 -8.29
CA PHE A 631 -22.51 0.44 -7.90
C PHE A 631 -22.07 -0.76 -7.07
N LYS A 632 -22.90 -1.25 -6.14
CA LYS A 632 -22.60 -2.44 -5.34
C LYS A 632 -22.45 -3.68 -6.21
N ASN A 633 -23.39 -3.87 -7.15
CA ASN A 633 -23.35 -4.98 -8.10
C ASN A 633 -22.15 -4.86 -9.05
N MET A 634 -21.86 -3.63 -9.53
CA MET A 634 -20.69 -3.35 -10.34
C MET A 634 -19.39 -3.75 -9.64
N VAL A 635 -19.19 -3.38 -8.38
CA VAL A 635 -17.97 -3.76 -7.65
C VAL A 635 -17.89 -5.27 -7.42
N ALA A 636 -19.01 -5.93 -7.12
CA ALA A 636 -19.04 -7.38 -6.94
C ALA A 636 -18.69 -8.12 -8.25
N ASP A 637 -19.30 -7.71 -9.35
CA ASP A 637 -19.04 -8.29 -10.67
C ASP A 637 -17.62 -7.96 -11.17
N PHE A 638 -17.12 -6.76 -10.86
CA PHE A 638 -15.73 -6.40 -11.14
C PHE A 638 -14.74 -7.22 -10.29
N SER A 639 -15.04 -7.43 -9.01
CA SER A 639 -14.23 -8.30 -8.13
C SER A 639 -14.14 -9.73 -8.70
N ASN A 640 -15.26 -10.25 -9.23
CA ASN A 640 -15.29 -11.55 -9.89
C ASN A 640 -14.44 -11.58 -11.18
N VAL A 641 -14.49 -10.51 -12.00
CA VAL A 641 -13.58 -10.35 -13.15
C VAL A 641 -12.12 -10.39 -12.69
N LEU A 642 -11.75 -9.62 -11.65
CA LEU A 642 -10.38 -9.55 -11.15
C LEU A 642 -9.90 -10.88 -10.57
N TYR A 643 -10.77 -11.59 -9.86
CA TYR A 643 -10.48 -12.92 -9.36
C TYR A 643 -10.19 -13.89 -10.51
N ARG A 644 -11.04 -13.92 -11.55
CA ARG A 644 -10.82 -14.77 -12.73
C ARG A 644 -9.56 -14.37 -13.49
N LEU A 645 -9.32 -13.07 -13.67
CA LEU A 645 -8.11 -12.55 -14.28
C LEU A 645 -6.86 -12.97 -13.51
N GLY A 646 -6.89 -12.86 -12.18
CA GLY A 646 -5.79 -13.25 -11.31
C GLY A 646 -5.46 -14.74 -11.43
N ASN A 647 -6.48 -15.59 -11.55
CA ASN A 647 -6.31 -17.03 -11.79
C ASN A 647 -5.75 -17.29 -13.19
N THR A 648 -6.26 -16.62 -14.22
CA THR A 648 -5.75 -16.77 -15.61
C THR A 648 -4.29 -16.32 -15.73
N ILE A 649 -3.89 -15.24 -15.08
CA ILE A 649 -2.48 -14.81 -15.03
C ILE A 649 -1.62 -15.88 -14.35
N GLU A 650 -2.10 -16.51 -13.29
CA GLU A 650 -1.36 -17.58 -12.63
C GLU A 650 -1.25 -18.85 -13.50
N GLU A 651 -2.30 -19.20 -14.24
CA GLU A 651 -2.25 -20.28 -15.24
C GLU A 651 -1.25 -19.96 -16.37
N CYS A 652 -1.25 -18.73 -16.87
CA CYS A 652 -0.26 -18.24 -17.84
C CYS A 652 1.17 -18.36 -17.29
N LYS A 653 1.41 -18.01 -16.03
CA LYS A 653 2.72 -18.16 -15.38
C LYS A 653 3.12 -19.61 -15.21
N ASN A 654 2.20 -20.48 -14.83
CA ASN A 654 2.45 -21.91 -14.69
C ASN A 654 2.85 -22.51 -16.04
N ALA A 655 2.08 -22.20 -17.10
CA ALA A 655 2.38 -22.61 -18.45
C ALA A 655 3.74 -22.07 -18.93
N TYR A 656 4.02 -20.78 -18.70
CA TYR A 656 5.30 -20.16 -19.04
C TYR A 656 6.48 -20.83 -18.33
N ARG A 657 6.40 -21.06 -17.01
CA ARG A 657 7.44 -21.75 -16.24
C ARG A 657 7.70 -23.14 -16.78
N HIS A 658 6.64 -23.84 -17.17
CA HIS A 658 6.73 -25.16 -17.77
C HIS A 658 7.44 -25.13 -19.12
N ILE A 659 7.03 -24.26 -20.05
CA ILE A 659 7.68 -24.08 -21.36
C ILE A 659 9.15 -23.66 -21.19
N SER A 660 9.43 -22.69 -20.33
CA SER A 660 10.80 -22.21 -20.06
C SER A 660 11.71 -23.32 -19.53
N SER A 661 11.18 -24.19 -18.66
CA SER A 661 11.87 -25.40 -18.18
C SER A 661 12.14 -26.41 -19.31
N LEU A 662 11.17 -26.63 -20.20
CA LEU A 662 11.32 -27.53 -21.34
C LEU A 662 12.38 -27.01 -22.34
N VAL A 663 12.30 -25.74 -22.73
CA VAL A 663 13.23 -25.10 -23.68
C VAL A 663 14.64 -25.07 -23.11
N SER A 664 14.83 -24.75 -21.83
CA SER A 664 16.15 -24.72 -21.19
C SER A 664 16.80 -26.11 -21.09
N LYS A 665 16.03 -27.16 -20.75
CA LYS A 665 16.53 -28.55 -20.76
C LYS A 665 16.97 -28.98 -22.15
N GLU A 666 16.17 -28.68 -23.17
CA GLU A 666 16.49 -29.05 -24.55
C GLU A 666 17.69 -28.26 -25.09
N LYS A 667 17.82 -26.97 -24.73
CA LYS A 667 19.01 -26.16 -25.05
C LYS A 667 20.28 -26.79 -24.49
N SER A 668 20.27 -27.19 -23.22
CA SER A 668 21.42 -27.83 -22.59
C SER A 668 21.80 -29.13 -23.30
N LYS A 669 20.80 -29.94 -23.69
CA LYS A 669 21.01 -31.18 -24.44
C LYS A 669 21.63 -30.92 -25.82
N ARG A 670 21.02 -30.04 -26.63
CA ARG A 670 21.47 -29.74 -28.00
C ARG A 670 22.81 -29.01 -28.04
N SER A 671 23.08 -28.14 -27.07
CA SER A 671 24.41 -27.51 -26.92
C SER A 671 25.50 -28.55 -26.64
N GLY A 672 25.20 -29.55 -25.81
CA GLY A 672 26.13 -30.65 -25.52
C GLY A 672 26.37 -31.56 -26.74
N ASP A 673 25.32 -31.89 -27.48
CA ASP A 673 25.42 -32.69 -28.72
C ASP A 673 26.25 -31.97 -29.79
N PHE A 674 26.04 -30.65 -29.96
CA PHE A 674 26.80 -29.84 -30.90
C PHE A 674 28.30 -29.74 -30.52
N ALA A 675 28.61 -29.51 -29.24
CA ALA A 675 30.00 -29.44 -28.77
C ALA A 675 30.77 -30.76 -29.01
N LYS A 676 30.13 -31.91 -28.75
CA LYS A 676 30.73 -33.23 -29.03
C LYS A 676 30.99 -33.47 -30.52
N ALA A 677 30.08 -32.99 -31.38
CA ALA A 677 30.24 -33.10 -32.83
C ALA A 677 31.40 -32.22 -33.34
N GLU A 678 31.53 -30.98 -32.86
CA GLU A 678 32.66 -30.09 -33.19
C GLU A 678 34.01 -30.65 -32.74
N GLU A 679 34.07 -31.22 -31.52
CA GLU A 679 35.29 -31.84 -31.00
C GLU A 679 35.73 -33.04 -31.87
N SER A 680 34.77 -33.85 -32.31
CA SER A 680 35.01 -34.99 -33.20
C SER A 680 35.58 -34.53 -34.55
N VAL A 681 34.98 -33.51 -35.18
CA VAL A 681 35.46 -32.90 -36.44
C VAL A 681 36.89 -32.35 -36.29
N SER A 682 37.16 -31.66 -35.19
CA SER A 682 38.48 -31.06 -34.88
C SER A 682 39.56 -32.14 -34.73
N SER A 683 39.24 -33.25 -34.05
CA SER A 683 40.17 -34.36 -33.86
C SER A 683 40.54 -35.07 -35.17
N THR A 684 39.57 -35.36 -36.03
CA THR A 684 39.79 -36.02 -37.33
C THR A 684 40.55 -35.11 -38.29
N SER A 685 40.24 -33.80 -38.29
CA SER A 685 40.96 -32.80 -39.08
C SER A 685 42.45 -32.70 -38.72
N ARG A 686 42.79 -32.89 -37.44
CA ARG A 686 44.19 -32.92 -36.98
C ARG A 686 44.93 -34.15 -37.52
N ASN A 687 44.30 -35.33 -37.48
CA ASN A 687 44.89 -36.57 -37.98
C ASN A 687 45.20 -36.51 -39.49
N ILE A 688 44.32 -35.87 -40.29
CA ILE A 688 44.55 -35.68 -41.74
C ILE A 688 45.79 -34.80 -41.98
N ARG A 689 45.95 -33.70 -41.24
CA ARG A 689 47.12 -32.81 -41.36
C ARG A 689 48.44 -33.52 -41.04
N GLU A 690 48.46 -34.36 -40.00
CA GLU A 690 49.65 -35.14 -39.64
C GLU A 690 50.05 -36.14 -40.75
N LEU A 691 49.05 -36.76 -41.41
CA LEU A 691 49.28 -37.66 -42.54
C LEU A 691 49.78 -36.92 -43.80
N GLU A 692 49.26 -35.73 -44.09
CA GLU A 692 49.73 -34.89 -45.20
C GLU A 692 51.19 -34.47 -45.02
N GLU A 693 51.59 -34.11 -43.79
CA GLU A 693 52.97 -33.76 -43.49
C GLU A 693 53.91 -34.97 -43.60
N ARG A 694 53.45 -36.15 -43.20
CA ARG A 694 54.19 -37.41 -43.37
C ARG A 694 54.35 -37.76 -44.86
N ARG A 695 53.31 -37.58 -45.67
CA ARG A 695 53.36 -37.81 -47.13
C ARG A 695 54.44 -36.96 -47.78
N LYS A 696 54.50 -35.67 -47.45
CA LYS A 696 55.48 -34.73 -48.00
C LYS A 696 56.93 -35.20 -47.76
N LYS A 697 57.24 -35.66 -46.55
CA LYS A 697 58.58 -36.20 -46.20
C LYS A 697 58.92 -37.48 -46.97
N THR A 698 57.93 -38.36 -47.21
CA THR A 698 58.13 -39.59 -47.99
C THR A 698 58.31 -39.31 -49.48
N GLU A 699 57.60 -38.33 -50.03
CA GLU A 699 57.73 -37.88 -51.44
C GLU A 699 59.13 -37.28 -51.71
N GLU A 700 59.71 -36.56 -50.74
CA GLU A 700 61.10 -36.07 -50.82
C GLU A 700 62.11 -37.23 -50.92
N ARG A 701 61.91 -38.33 -50.18
CA ARG A 701 62.77 -39.53 -50.27
C ARG A 701 62.68 -40.22 -51.64
N ARG A 702 61.53 -40.16 -52.31
CA ARG A 702 61.32 -40.75 -53.65
C ARG A 702 62.23 -40.11 -54.70
N THR A 703 62.45 -38.80 -54.60
CA THR A 703 63.33 -38.07 -55.53
C THR A 703 64.80 -38.54 -55.44
N ASN A 704 65.27 -38.97 -54.26
CA ASN A 704 66.60 -39.55 -54.09
C ASN A 704 66.72 -40.95 -54.74
N VAL A 705 65.65 -41.76 -54.70
CA VAL A 705 65.61 -43.07 -55.38
C VAL A 705 65.68 -42.92 -56.89
N ASP A 706 64.99 -41.92 -57.46
CA ASP A 706 65.03 -41.64 -58.90
C ASP A 706 66.44 -41.25 -59.38
N GLN A 707 67.19 -40.50 -58.56
CA GLN A 707 68.59 -40.16 -58.84
C GLN A 707 69.51 -41.40 -58.83
N MET A 708 69.32 -42.31 -57.87
CA MET A 708 70.08 -43.57 -57.81
C MET A 708 69.77 -44.49 -59.00
N ALA A 709 68.52 -44.49 -59.51
CA ALA A 709 68.10 -45.30 -60.65
C ALA A 709 68.73 -44.83 -61.96
N ALA A 710 68.87 -43.52 -62.12
CA ALA A 710 69.55 -42.91 -63.27
C ALA A 710 71.05 -43.28 -63.30
N LEU A 711 71.70 -43.31 -62.14
CA LEU A 711 73.13 -43.68 -62.02
C LEU A 711 73.37 -45.14 -62.41
N LEU A 712 72.46 -46.04 -62.04
CA LEU A 712 72.55 -47.48 -62.32
C LEU A 712 72.42 -47.78 -63.83
N ARG A 713 71.47 -47.12 -64.51
CA ARG A 713 71.33 -47.23 -65.98
C ARG A 713 72.58 -46.80 -66.73
N LYS A 714 73.30 -45.80 -66.20
CA LYS A 714 74.54 -45.32 -66.80
C LYS A 714 75.67 -46.35 -66.68
N LEU A 715 75.83 -46.97 -65.51
CA LEU A 715 76.84 -48.00 -65.26
C LEU A 715 76.57 -49.31 -66.04
N ASP A 716 75.30 -49.72 -66.16
CA ASP A 716 74.94 -50.94 -66.89
C ASP A 716 75.20 -50.80 -68.41
N GLY A 717 75.00 -49.60 -68.95
CA GLY A 717 75.39 -49.25 -70.31
C GLY A 717 76.90 -49.23 -70.57
N GLU A 718 77.71 -49.00 -69.53
CA GLU A 718 79.18 -49.07 -69.59
C GLU A 718 79.69 -50.53 -69.54
N LYS A 719 79.07 -51.40 -68.75
CA LYS A 719 79.39 -52.84 -68.66
C LYS A 719 79.22 -53.57 -70.00
N VAL A 720 78.07 -53.40 -70.66
CA VAL A 720 77.75 -54.10 -71.92
C VAL A 720 78.75 -53.73 -73.02
N LYS A 721 79.21 -52.47 -73.06
CA LYS A 721 80.22 -52.00 -74.01
C LYS A 721 81.60 -52.62 -73.79
N LEU A 722 81.94 -52.97 -72.54
CA LEU A 722 83.23 -53.57 -72.19
C LEU A 722 83.28 -55.08 -72.48
N GLU A 723 82.16 -55.80 -72.34
CA GLU A 723 82.09 -57.25 -72.62
C GLU A 723 82.16 -57.58 -74.12
N GLN A 724 81.50 -56.79 -74.97
CA GLN A 724 81.51 -56.97 -76.43
C GLN A 724 82.87 -56.67 -77.07
N GLY A 725 83.75 -55.93 -76.39
CA GLY A 725 85.06 -55.54 -76.90
C GLY A 725 86.14 -56.64 -76.79
N LEU A 726 85.95 -57.70 -75.99
CA LEU A 726 87.00 -58.69 -75.67
C LEU A 726 86.99 -59.95 -76.57
N GLU A 727 85.89 -60.25 -77.27
CA GLU A 727 85.76 -61.44 -78.13
C GLU A 727 86.48 -61.33 -79.49
N THR A 728 87.03 -60.15 -79.85
CA THR A 728 87.50 -59.83 -81.21
C THR A 728 89.00 -60.07 -81.48
N PHE A 729 89.75 -60.71 -80.57
CA PHE A 729 91.23 -60.74 -80.58
C PHE A 729 91.94 -62.12 -80.72
N ALA A 730 91.35 -63.12 -81.37
CA ALA A 730 91.90 -64.51 -81.39
C ALA A 730 93.08 -64.78 -82.37
N ASP A 731 93.19 -64.05 -83.50
CA ASP A 731 94.09 -64.41 -84.64
C ASP A 731 95.01 -63.24 -85.09
N LEU A 732 95.68 -62.56 -84.14
CA LEU A 732 96.26 -61.23 -84.36
C LEU A 732 97.71 -61.20 -84.91
N ASP A 733 98.55 -62.20 -84.63
CA ASP A 733 100.00 -62.11 -84.88
C ASP A 733 100.43 -62.34 -86.34
N GLU A 734 99.64 -63.06 -87.16
CA GLU A 734 99.99 -63.33 -88.57
C GLU A 734 99.68 -62.18 -89.53
N LYS A 735 98.80 -61.25 -89.16
CA LYS A 735 98.28 -60.23 -90.09
C LYS A 735 99.17 -58.96 -90.18
N ILE A 736 100.06 -58.73 -89.21
CA ILE A 736 100.83 -57.47 -89.06
C ILE A 736 101.93 -57.28 -90.14
N SER A 737 102.44 -58.37 -90.72
CA SER A 737 103.58 -58.29 -91.65
C SER A 737 103.24 -57.80 -93.07
N HIS A 738 101.96 -57.85 -93.48
CA HIS A 738 101.55 -57.65 -94.87
C HIS A 738 101.26 -56.18 -95.22
N GLU A 739 100.83 -55.37 -94.26
CA GLU A 739 100.19 -54.07 -94.52
C GLU A 739 101.14 -52.85 -94.44
N ARG A 740 102.45 -53.06 -94.18
CA ARG A 740 103.44 -51.98 -94.03
C ARG A 740 103.83 -51.31 -95.34
N ASP A 741 103.76 -52.03 -96.45
CA ASP A 741 104.24 -51.55 -97.74
C ASP A 741 103.23 -50.70 -98.51
N VAL A 742 101.94 -50.82 -98.20
CA VAL A 742 100.88 -50.15 -98.99
C VAL A 742 100.63 -48.71 -98.47
N MET A 743 100.99 -48.41 -97.22
CA MET A 743 100.61 -47.17 -96.53
C MET A 743 101.39 -45.91 -96.95
N GLN A 744 102.61 -46.07 -97.47
CA GLN A 744 103.54 -44.94 -97.66
C GLN A 744 103.18 -44.02 -98.83
N LYS A 745 102.27 -44.43 -99.72
CA LYS A 745 102.04 -43.74 -101.01
C LYS A 745 100.90 -42.71 -101.06
N ASN A 746 99.94 -42.67 -100.13
CA ASN A 746 98.67 -41.93 -100.34
C ASN A 746 98.26 -40.90 -99.24
N GLN A 747 99.17 -40.47 -98.34
CA GLN A 747 98.87 -39.72 -97.10
C GLN A 747 98.20 -38.32 -97.21
N PRO A 748 98.52 -37.44 -98.17
CA PRO A 748 98.09 -36.03 -98.09
C PRO A 748 96.60 -35.75 -98.39
N MET A 749 95.87 -36.66 -99.05
CA MET A 749 94.48 -36.41 -99.49
C MET A 749 93.40 -36.91 -98.52
N TYR A 750 93.78 -37.62 -97.45
CA TYR A 750 92.87 -38.23 -96.46
C TYR A 750 92.41 -37.27 -95.35
N ASP A 751 93.30 -36.38 -94.90
CA ASP A 751 93.08 -35.56 -93.70
C ASP A 751 91.94 -34.52 -93.88
N THR A 752 91.60 -34.14 -95.10
CA THR A 752 90.60 -33.10 -95.39
C THR A 752 89.14 -33.61 -95.43
N TYR A 753 88.89 -34.92 -95.59
CA TYR A 753 87.54 -35.47 -95.75
C TYR A 753 86.84 -35.80 -94.41
N MET A 754 87.58 -36.25 -93.40
CA MET A 754 87.00 -36.73 -92.12
C MET A 754 86.50 -35.62 -91.19
N GLN A 755 86.90 -34.37 -91.40
CA GLN A 755 86.64 -33.28 -90.47
C GLN A 755 85.18 -32.79 -90.43
N HIS A 756 84.36 -33.08 -91.46
CA HIS A 756 83.03 -32.45 -91.62
C HIS A 756 81.82 -33.40 -91.70
N PHE A 757 81.99 -34.71 -91.48
CA PHE A 757 80.94 -35.73 -91.73
C PHE A 757 79.84 -35.83 -90.65
N SER A 758 80.14 -35.63 -89.36
CA SER A 758 79.19 -35.92 -88.26
C SER A 758 78.16 -34.81 -87.97
N GLU A 759 78.41 -33.57 -88.43
CA GLU A 759 77.54 -32.42 -88.17
C GLU A 759 76.33 -32.34 -89.12
N ALA A 760 76.48 -32.80 -90.37
CA ALA A 760 75.44 -32.64 -91.40
C ALA A 760 74.17 -33.51 -91.20
N ARG A 761 74.16 -34.46 -90.24
CA ARG A 761 73.07 -35.46 -90.06
C ARG A 761 72.03 -35.08 -89.00
N LYS A 762 72.23 -34.00 -88.24
CA LYS A 762 71.37 -33.61 -87.10
C LYS A 762 70.24 -32.63 -87.46
N THR A 763 70.14 -32.20 -88.71
CA THR A 763 69.32 -31.06 -89.14
C THR A 763 67.80 -31.28 -89.01
N GLU A 764 67.29 -32.49 -89.29
CA GLU A 764 65.84 -32.78 -89.30
C GLU A 764 65.21 -32.75 -87.89
N LYS A 765 65.93 -33.28 -86.90
CA LYS A 765 65.42 -33.42 -85.52
C LYS A 765 65.28 -32.07 -84.81
N ILE A 766 66.22 -31.15 -85.06
CA ILE A 766 66.24 -29.81 -84.45
C ILE A 766 65.06 -28.96 -84.95
N LYS A 767 64.60 -29.14 -86.20
CA LYS A 767 63.44 -28.42 -86.75
C LYS A 767 62.12 -28.74 -86.04
N LEU A 768 61.89 -30.01 -85.66
CA LEU A 768 60.66 -30.43 -84.99
C LEU A 768 60.56 -29.95 -83.52
N GLU A 769 61.68 -29.94 -82.81
CA GLU A 769 61.73 -29.44 -81.43
C GLU A 769 61.50 -27.92 -81.38
N LEU A 770 62.02 -27.16 -82.35
CA LEU A 770 61.81 -25.72 -82.49
C LEU A 770 60.32 -25.37 -82.65
N GLU A 771 59.59 -26.09 -83.52
CA GLU A 771 58.18 -25.84 -83.81
C GLU A 771 57.27 -26.05 -82.58
N SER A 772 57.63 -27.01 -81.71
CA SER A 772 56.89 -27.30 -80.48
C SER A 772 57.00 -26.18 -79.44
N VAL A 773 58.20 -25.61 -79.29
CA VAL A 773 58.48 -24.51 -78.36
C VAL A 773 57.80 -23.23 -78.84
N GLN A 774 57.81 -22.97 -80.15
CA GLN A 774 57.11 -21.82 -80.76
C GLN A 774 55.59 -21.85 -80.50
N LYS A 775 54.95 -23.03 -80.59
CA LYS A 775 53.52 -23.18 -80.26
C LYS A 775 53.21 -22.92 -78.78
N ALA A 776 54.10 -23.31 -77.86
CA ALA A 776 53.93 -23.06 -76.43
C ALA A 776 54.09 -21.56 -76.07
N ILE A 777 55.01 -20.86 -76.74
CA ILE A 777 55.17 -19.40 -76.63
C ILE A 777 53.90 -18.68 -77.08
N ALA A 778 53.34 -19.07 -78.23
CA ALA A 778 52.13 -18.44 -78.78
C ALA A 778 50.93 -18.55 -77.82
N ARG A 779 50.67 -19.73 -77.25
CA ARG A 779 49.58 -19.94 -76.28
C ARG A 779 49.75 -19.12 -75.01
N THR A 780 50.96 -19.10 -74.45
CA THR A 780 51.23 -18.38 -73.20
C THR A 780 51.17 -16.86 -73.40
N LEU A 781 51.50 -16.37 -74.60
CA LEU A 781 51.32 -14.97 -74.97
C LEU A 781 49.84 -14.57 -75.05
N GLU A 782 48.98 -15.44 -75.57
CA GLU A 782 47.53 -15.23 -75.65
C GLU A 782 46.89 -15.11 -74.26
N ASP A 783 47.23 -16.03 -73.35
CA ASP A 783 46.80 -15.99 -71.94
C ASP A 783 47.24 -14.68 -71.25
N ARG A 784 48.50 -14.26 -71.48
CA ARG A 784 49.02 -12.99 -70.94
C ARG A 784 48.23 -11.80 -71.48
N THR A 785 47.92 -11.76 -72.77
CA THR A 785 47.12 -10.67 -73.36
C THR A 785 45.71 -10.62 -72.78
N GLY A 786 45.09 -11.77 -72.51
CA GLY A 786 43.78 -11.84 -71.82
C GLY A 786 43.83 -11.25 -70.40
N LEU A 787 44.85 -11.61 -69.62
CA LEU A 787 45.04 -11.08 -68.26
C LEU A 787 45.37 -9.58 -68.25
N VAL A 788 46.21 -9.10 -69.18
CA VAL A 788 46.51 -7.67 -69.34
C VAL A 788 45.25 -6.88 -69.74
N GLY A 789 44.38 -7.46 -70.58
CA GLY A 789 43.08 -6.88 -70.93
C GLY A 789 42.18 -6.69 -69.70
N ARG A 790 42.05 -7.72 -68.87
CA ARG A 790 41.28 -7.66 -67.60
C ARG A 790 41.88 -6.67 -66.61
N LEU A 791 43.21 -6.64 -66.45
CA LEU A 791 43.89 -5.66 -65.59
C LEU A 791 43.56 -4.22 -66.03
N LYS A 792 43.58 -3.95 -67.34
CA LYS A 792 43.27 -2.63 -67.89
C LYS A 792 41.80 -2.24 -67.66
N GLU A 793 40.89 -3.19 -67.59
CA GLU A 793 39.47 -2.94 -67.34
C GLU A 793 39.21 -2.61 -65.86
N VAL A 794 39.72 -3.43 -64.94
CA VAL A 794 39.60 -3.23 -63.48
C VAL A 794 40.34 -1.96 -63.01
N SER A 795 41.46 -1.61 -63.64
CA SER A 795 42.25 -0.43 -63.28
C SER A 795 41.61 0.91 -63.68
N LYS A 796 40.60 0.93 -64.56
CA LYS A 796 39.91 2.18 -64.94
C LYS A 796 39.15 2.80 -63.77
N ASP A 797 38.62 1.96 -62.89
CA ASP A 797 37.75 2.36 -61.78
C ASP A 797 38.50 2.50 -60.45
N PHE A 798 39.84 2.30 -60.44
CA PHE A 798 40.68 2.35 -59.24
C PHE A 798 41.68 3.51 -59.27
N SER A 799 41.86 4.18 -58.12
CA SER A 799 42.92 5.16 -57.89
C SER A 799 43.45 5.02 -56.46
N GLN A 800 44.78 4.94 -56.31
CA GLN A 800 45.45 4.84 -55.02
C GLN A 800 45.22 6.07 -54.13
N GLU A 801 45.15 7.26 -54.74
CA GLU A 801 44.89 8.52 -54.03
C GLU A 801 43.47 8.55 -53.45
N LYS A 802 42.47 8.08 -54.21
CA LYS A 802 41.08 8.00 -53.74
C LYS A 802 40.93 7.01 -52.58
N LEU A 803 41.66 5.90 -52.59
CA LEU A 803 41.66 4.94 -51.49
C LEU A 803 42.25 5.57 -50.21
N ALA A 804 43.40 6.24 -50.32
CA ALA A 804 44.05 6.91 -49.19
C ALA A 804 43.18 8.04 -48.61
N GLU A 805 42.50 8.81 -49.46
CA GLU A 805 41.56 9.85 -49.04
C GLU A 805 40.34 9.26 -48.31
N ALA A 806 39.74 8.19 -48.86
CA ALA A 806 38.61 7.50 -48.25
C ALA A 806 38.98 6.88 -46.89
N GLU A 807 40.19 6.32 -46.74
CA GLU A 807 40.70 5.80 -45.46
C GLU A 807 40.85 6.92 -44.42
N LYS A 808 41.50 8.02 -44.78
CA LYS A 808 41.68 9.18 -43.88
C LYS A 808 40.35 9.80 -43.45
N MET A 809 39.40 9.95 -44.38
CA MET A 809 38.07 10.47 -44.07
C MET A 809 37.26 9.53 -43.16
N PHE A 810 37.36 8.21 -43.39
CA PHE A 810 36.71 7.22 -42.53
C PHE A 810 37.24 7.28 -41.10
N ASP A 811 38.58 7.32 -40.94
CA ASP A 811 39.21 7.36 -39.61
C ASP A 811 38.83 8.64 -38.85
N SER A 812 38.88 9.80 -39.53
CA SER A 812 38.45 11.08 -38.93
C SER A 812 36.96 11.09 -38.53
N LEU A 813 36.08 10.52 -39.35
CA LEU A 813 34.66 10.39 -39.01
C LEU A 813 34.45 9.42 -37.85
N ASN A 814 35.26 8.36 -37.75
CA ASN A 814 35.17 7.40 -36.66
C ASN A 814 35.59 8.03 -35.31
N GLU A 815 36.63 8.87 -35.31
CA GLU A 815 37.02 9.66 -34.13
C GLU A 815 35.92 10.64 -33.71
N GLN A 816 35.32 11.36 -34.66
CA GLN A 816 34.22 12.29 -34.40
C GLN A 816 32.99 11.60 -33.82
N VAL A 817 32.58 10.45 -34.41
CA VAL A 817 31.48 9.64 -33.89
C VAL A 817 31.74 9.19 -32.46
N THR A 818 32.96 8.72 -32.17
CA THR A 818 33.36 8.30 -30.82
C THR A 818 33.33 9.46 -29.83
N SER A 819 33.84 10.64 -30.22
CA SER A 819 33.82 11.84 -29.36
C SER A 819 32.39 12.31 -29.04
N ILE A 820 31.49 12.33 -30.03
CA ILE A 820 30.10 12.73 -29.84
C ILE A 820 29.36 11.69 -28.98
N GLN A 821 29.61 10.38 -29.19
CA GLN A 821 29.05 9.33 -28.33
C GLN A 821 29.43 9.52 -26.86
N ASN A 822 30.72 9.76 -26.57
CA ASN A 822 31.17 9.96 -25.19
C ASN A 822 30.51 11.18 -24.55
N LYS A 823 30.39 12.30 -25.29
CA LYS A 823 29.69 13.51 -24.80
C LYS A 823 28.20 13.26 -24.55
N LEU A 824 27.56 12.47 -25.42
CA LEU A 824 26.15 12.10 -25.28
C LEU A 824 25.94 11.20 -24.05
N GLU A 825 26.81 10.22 -23.83
CA GLU A 825 26.78 9.35 -22.64
C GLU A 825 26.98 10.15 -21.35
N GLU A 826 27.92 11.09 -21.31
CA GLU A 826 28.13 11.99 -20.18
C GLU A 826 26.85 12.79 -19.87
N ARG A 827 26.24 13.42 -20.88
CA ARG A 827 25.02 14.23 -20.68
C ARG A 827 23.80 13.40 -20.33
N LEU A 828 23.66 12.18 -20.86
CA LEU A 828 22.61 11.25 -20.45
C LEU A 828 22.77 10.83 -18.99
N LYS A 829 24.00 10.64 -18.51
CA LYS A 829 24.28 10.38 -17.10
C LYS A 829 23.93 11.59 -16.23
N ASP A 830 24.34 12.80 -16.63
CA ASP A 830 23.98 14.04 -15.93
C ASP A 830 22.46 14.20 -15.81
N LEU A 831 21.73 13.94 -16.90
CA LEU A 831 20.26 13.98 -16.92
C LEU A 831 19.67 12.96 -15.93
N SER A 832 20.18 11.73 -15.93
CA SER A 832 19.72 10.68 -14.99
C SER A 832 19.94 11.07 -13.53
N GLU A 833 21.09 11.68 -13.20
CA GLU A 833 21.38 12.14 -11.83
C GLU A 833 20.45 13.29 -11.41
N VAL A 834 20.20 14.23 -12.31
CA VAL A 834 19.27 15.36 -12.10
C VAL A 834 17.83 14.87 -11.93
N GLU A 835 17.36 13.96 -12.79
CA GLU A 835 16.01 13.40 -12.71
C GLU A 835 15.80 12.57 -11.43
N SER A 836 16.82 11.83 -10.97
CA SER A 836 16.77 11.12 -9.69
C SER A 836 16.62 12.08 -8.51
N LYS A 837 17.39 13.18 -8.50
CA LYS A 837 17.29 14.21 -7.44
C LYS A 837 15.92 14.90 -7.44
N LEU A 838 15.39 15.22 -8.62
CA LEU A 838 14.05 15.81 -8.74
C LEU A 838 12.96 14.86 -8.23
N ALA A 839 13.06 13.57 -8.53
CA ALA A 839 12.11 12.57 -8.04
C ALA A 839 12.11 12.47 -6.50
N GLU A 840 13.29 12.53 -5.87
CA GLU A 840 13.41 12.59 -4.40
C GLU A 840 12.78 13.88 -3.84
N MET A 841 13.08 15.03 -4.43
CA MET A 841 12.51 16.31 -4.00
C MET A 841 10.98 16.39 -4.19
N GLU A 842 10.44 15.81 -5.26
CA GLU A 842 8.98 15.70 -5.48
C GLU A 842 8.32 14.82 -4.41
N LYS A 843 8.99 13.75 -3.98
CA LYS A 843 8.50 12.91 -2.87
C LYS A 843 8.48 13.71 -1.57
N THR A 844 9.54 14.47 -1.28
CA THR A 844 9.61 15.36 -0.13
C THR A 844 8.51 16.43 -0.16
N LYS A 845 8.24 17.01 -1.33
CA LYS A 845 7.16 18.01 -1.49
C LYS A 845 5.78 17.44 -1.13
N LYS A 846 5.49 16.21 -1.56
CA LYS A 846 4.25 15.51 -1.16
C LYS A 846 4.19 15.21 0.34
N GLU A 847 5.33 14.99 0.98
CA GLU A 847 5.39 14.79 2.43
C GLU A 847 5.12 16.09 3.20
N ILE A 848 5.66 17.21 2.72
CA ILE A 848 5.34 18.55 3.23
C ILE A 848 3.85 18.84 3.12
N GLU A 849 3.23 18.61 1.96
CA GLU A 849 1.78 18.82 1.75
C GLU A 849 0.93 18.03 2.76
N LYS A 850 1.30 16.77 3.04
CA LYS A 850 0.61 15.94 4.05
C LYS A 850 0.76 16.51 5.47
N LEU A 851 1.96 16.96 5.83
CA LEU A 851 2.22 17.56 7.14
C LEU A 851 1.47 18.89 7.28
N GLU A 852 1.38 19.69 6.22
CA GLU A 852 0.60 20.93 6.20
C GLU A 852 -0.90 20.67 6.41
N GLU A 853 -1.47 19.67 5.73
CA GLU A 853 -2.85 19.23 5.96
C GLU A 853 -3.06 18.77 7.41
N GLN A 854 -2.12 18.01 7.97
CA GLN A 854 -2.18 17.58 9.36
C GLN A 854 -2.14 18.77 10.33
N VAL A 855 -1.26 19.74 10.10
CA VAL A 855 -1.16 20.98 10.88
C VAL A 855 -2.46 21.76 10.80
N ALA A 856 -3.05 21.92 9.60
CA ALA A 856 -4.32 22.62 9.42
C ALA A 856 -5.44 21.94 10.20
N ARG A 857 -5.55 20.61 10.10
CA ARG A 857 -6.55 19.82 10.83
C ARG A 857 -6.38 19.95 12.35
N LEU A 858 -5.17 19.76 12.86
CA LEU A 858 -4.90 19.86 14.30
C LEU A 858 -5.12 21.29 14.82
N SER A 859 -4.82 22.30 14.02
CA SER A 859 -5.07 23.70 14.38
C SER A 859 -6.58 23.97 14.56
N GLN A 860 -7.42 23.46 13.65
CA GLN A 860 -8.88 23.55 13.80
C GLN A 860 -9.40 22.85 15.06
N VAL A 861 -8.87 21.66 15.38
CA VAL A 861 -9.22 20.95 16.61
C VAL A 861 -8.80 21.75 17.84
N ASN A 862 -7.61 22.36 17.81
CA ASN A 862 -7.11 23.18 18.90
C ASN A 862 -7.98 24.43 19.13
N GLU A 863 -8.44 25.09 18.05
CA GLU A 863 -9.38 26.21 18.12
C GLU A 863 -10.72 25.79 18.71
N LEU A 864 -11.28 24.65 18.27
CA LEU A 864 -12.52 24.11 18.82
C LEU A 864 -12.37 23.81 20.33
N LEU A 865 -11.26 23.21 20.74
CA LEU A 865 -10.98 22.93 22.15
C LEU A 865 -10.84 24.22 22.96
N ALA A 866 -10.20 25.26 22.40
CA ALA A 866 -10.12 26.56 23.04
C ALA A 866 -11.52 27.18 23.24
N PHE A 867 -12.39 27.06 22.24
CA PHE A 867 -13.78 27.50 22.33
C PHE A 867 -14.56 26.73 23.41
N ILE A 868 -14.51 25.39 23.41
CA ILE A 868 -15.17 24.55 24.43
C ILE A 868 -14.67 24.91 25.83
N ARG A 869 -13.36 25.07 26.01
CA ARG A 869 -12.78 25.47 27.30
C ARG A 869 -13.27 26.84 27.76
N SER A 870 -13.44 27.79 26.84
CA SER A 870 -14.01 29.10 27.16
C SER A 870 -15.46 29.02 27.66
N ILE A 871 -16.23 28.03 27.17
CA ILE A 871 -17.59 27.76 27.64
C ILE A 871 -17.54 27.14 29.02
N LEU A 872 -16.77 26.07 29.20
CA LEU A 872 -16.64 25.38 30.50
C LEU A 872 -16.20 26.33 31.63
N ASN A 873 -15.26 27.24 31.34
CA ASN A 873 -14.79 28.23 32.32
C ASN A 873 -15.88 29.22 32.77
N ARG A 874 -16.87 29.51 31.91
CA ARG A 874 -17.95 30.48 32.18
C ARG A 874 -19.28 29.82 32.57
N ALA A 875 -19.44 28.53 32.29
CA ALA A 875 -20.68 27.81 32.51
C ALA A 875 -21.04 27.74 34.00
N GLY A 876 -20.07 27.50 34.88
CA GLY A 876 -20.34 27.34 36.31
C GLY A 876 -21.05 28.55 36.92
N GLU A 877 -20.55 29.77 36.68
CA GLU A 877 -21.15 30.99 37.21
C GLU A 877 -22.59 31.20 36.69
N ARG A 878 -22.79 31.03 35.37
CA ARG A 878 -24.12 31.18 34.75
C ARG A 878 -25.13 30.15 35.26
N VAL A 879 -24.71 28.91 35.45
CA VAL A 879 -25.58 27.86 35.99
C VAL A 879 -25.95 28.17 37.44
N SER A 880 -24.98 28.64 38.23
CA SER A 880 -25.23 29.07 39.62
C SER A 880 -26.23 30.22 39.71
N GLU A 881 -26.12 31.20 38.82
CA GLU A 881 -27.04 32.34 38.75
C GLU A 881 -28.49 31.89 38.51
N VAL A 882 -28.70 30.94 37.59
CA VAL A 882 -30.03 30.37 37.32
C VAL A 882 -30.59 29.64 38.54
N TYR A 883 -29.80 28.80 39.21
CA TYR A 883 -30.22 28.12 40.44
C TYR A 883 -30.52 29.11 41.57
N ARG A 884 -29.70 30.16 41.72
CA ARG A 884 -29.91 31.19 42.74
C ARG A 884 -31.23 31.91 42.53
N SER A 885 -31.52 32.34 41.30
CA SER A 885 -32.77 33.02 40.96
C SER A 885 -34.00 32.14 41.23
N TYR A 886 -33.94 30.86 40.84
CA TYR A 886 -35.05 29.92 41.06
C TYR A 886 -35.30 29.66 42.54
N LEU A 887 -34.25 29.33 43.30
CA LEU A 887 -34.35 29.02 44.73
C LEU A 887 -34.77 30.24 45.56
N ALA A 888 -34.29 31.44 45.21
CA ALA A 888 -34.71 32.68 45.85
C ALA A 888 -36.20 32.96 45.62
N THR A 889 -36.72 32.70 44.41
CA THR A 889 -38.15 32.88 44.10
C THR A 889 -39.03 31.97 44.96
N GLU A 890 -38.67 30.69 45.06
CA GLU A 890 -39.41 29.73 45.88
C GLU A 890 -39.29 30.04 47.38
N ALA A 891 -38.09 30.38 47.86
CA ALA A 891 -37.88 30.73 49.27
C ALA A 891 -38.63 32.02 49.65
N ASN A 892 -38.72 33.02 48.76
CA ASN A 892 -39.50 34.23 48.99
C ASN A 892 -40.97 33.93 49.27
N ARG A 893 -41.57 33.06 48.46
CA ARG A 893 -42.95 32.63 48.65
C ARG A 893 -43.14 31.97 50.02
N ILE A 894 -42.27 31.03 50.36
CA ILE A 894 -42.34 30.30 51.64
C ILE A 894 -42.15 31.24 52.82
N TYR A 895 -41.20 32.18 52.71
CA TYR A 895 -40.94 33.17 53.74
C TYR A 895 -42.18 34.04 53.99
N HIS A 896 -42.78 34.59 52.94
CA HIS A 896 -43.99 35.44 53.02
C HIS A 896 -45.16 34.70 53.68
N GLU A 897 -45.36 33.43 53.32
CA GLU A 897 -46.43 32.60 53.92
C GLU A 897 -46.21 32.35 55.42
N ILE A 898 -44.96 32.29 55.91
CA ILE A 898 -44.65 32.10 57.34
C ILE A 898 -44.62 33.42 58.12
N SER A 899 -43.97 34.44 57.57
CA SER A 899 -43.71 35.72 58.25
C SER A 899 -44.94 36.64 58.27
N ASN A 900 -45.83 36.51 57.29
CA ASN A 900 -46.96 37.42 57.05
C ASN A 900 -46.51 38.90 56.93
N ASP A 901 -45.27 39.14 56.45
CA ASP A 901 -44.69 40.46 56.20
C ASP A 901 -44.31 40.61 54.72
N ASN A 902 -44.21 41.86 54.22
CA ASN A 902 -43.86 42.14 52.83
C ASN A 902 -42.33 42.16 52.59
N ALA A 903 -41.56 41.44 53.40
CA ALA A 903 -40.11 41.40 53.24
C ALA A 903 -39.71 40.38 52.16
N LEU A 904 -38.66 40.69 51.41
CA LEU A 904 -38.13 39.85 50.33
C LEU A 904 -36.75 39.31 50.72
N LEU A 905 -36.54 38.02 50.55
CA LEU A 905 -35.25 37.37 50.56
C LEU A 905 -34.55 37.54 49.20
N ASP A 906 -33.33 38.04 49.23
CA ASP A 906 -32.43 38.04 48.08
C ASP A 906 -31.22 37.13 48.35
N TRP A 907 -30.66 36.55 47.28
CA TRP A 907 -29.58 35.59 47.36
C TRP A 907 -28.38 35.99 46.50
N LYS A 908 -27.35 36.51 47.17
CA LYS A 908 -26.16 37.10 46.54
C LYS A 908 -25.25 36.05 45.89
N GLU A 909 -24.23 36.52 45.16
CA GLU A 909 -23.28 35.68 44.41
C GLU A 909 -22.47 34.72 45.28
N ASP A 910 -22.16 35.13 46.51
CA ASP A 910 -21.49 34.29 47.51
C ASP A 910 -22.47 33.44 48.33
N TYR A 911 -23.73 33.35 47.87
CA TYR A 911 -24.83 32.68 48.54
C TYR A 911 -25.23 33.33 49.87
N GLU A 912 -24.97 34.63 50.06
CA GLU A 912 -25.53 35.39 51.16
C GLU A 912 -27.02 35.67 51.03
N ILE A 913 -27.77 35.29 52.07
CA ILE A 913 -29.16 35.66 52.23
C ILE A 913 -29.21 37.08 52.78
N THR A 914 -29.88 37.97 52.06
CA THR A 914 -30.25 39.29 52.55
C THR A 914 -31.76 39.41 52.64
N LEU A 915 -32.26 40.12 53.64
CA LEU A 915 -33.67 40.45 53.78
C LEU A 915 -33.85 41.93 53.42
N ILE A 916 -34.75 42.19 52.49
CA ILE A 916 -35.12 43.51 52.02
C ILE A 916 -36.50 43.82 52.59
N ASP A 917 -36.57 44.78 53.51
CA ASP A 917 -37.81 45.19 54.16
C ASP A 917 -37.98 46.73 54.17
N ASN A 918 -39.20 47.18 54.42
CA ASN A 918 -39.51 48.61 54.52
C ASN A 918 -39.51 49.04 55.99
N PHE A 919 -38.66 49.99 56.35
CA PHE A 919 -38.59 50.59 57.67
C PHE A 919 -38.64 52.11 57.57
N ASP A 920 -39.63 52.73 58.23
CA ASP A 920 -39.84 54.19 58.22
C ASP A 920 -39.99 54.80 56.81
N GLY A 921 -40.70 54.08 55.92
CA GLY A 921 -40.94 54.51 54.54
C GLY A 921 -39.73 54.39 53.60
N ARG A 922 -38.63 53.75 54.03
CA ARG A 922 -37.45 53.46 53.21
C ARG A 922 -37.16 51.97 53.18
N GLU A 923 -36.74 51.51 52.02
CA GLU A 923 -36.24 50.15 51.81
C GLU A 923 -34.86 50.01 52.48
N ARG A 924 -34.68 48.96 53.29
CA ARG A 924 -33.39 48.62 53.89
C ARG A 924 -33.05 47.18 53.56
N GLU A 925 -31.78 46.92 53.31
CA GLU A 925 -31.24 45.59 53.09
C GLU A 925 -30.41 45.17 54.30
N ARG A 926 -30.70 43.98 54.84
CA ARG A 926 -30.04 43.43 56.03
C ARG A 926 -29.43 42.08 55.70
N CYS A 927 -28.15 41.87 55.99
CA CYS A 927 -27.53 40.55 55.81
C CYS A 927 -28.00 39.57 56.88
N PHE A 928 -27.86 38.26 56.62
CA PHE A 928 -28.36 37.20 57.49
C PHE A 928 -27.98 37.37 58.98
N ARG A 929 -26.76 37.87 59.27
CA ARG A 929 -26.27 38.13 60.64
C ARG A 929 -26.98 39.29 61.37
N GLN A 930 -27.57 40.21 60.63
CA GLN A 930 -28.28 41.39 61.14
C GLN A 930 -29.78 41.12 61.40
N LEU A 931 -30.27 39.94 61.01
CA LEU A 931 -31.65 39.52 61.23
C LEU A 931 -31.87 39.11 62.69
N SER A 932 -33.08 39.32 63.20
CA SER A 932 -33.49 38.80 64.51
C SER A 932 -33.53 37.27 64.51
N GLY A 933 -33.46 36.62 65.68
CA GLY A 933 -33.47 35.15 65.76
C GLY A 933 -34.68 34.50 65.07
N GLY A 934 -35.86 35.14 65.14
CA GLY A 934 -37.06 34.70 64.43
C GLY A 934 -36.98 34.89 62.92
N GLU A 935 -36.44 36.01 62.44
CA GLU A 935 -36.21 36.26 61.00
C GLU A 935 -35.14 35.32 60.42
N GLN A 936 -34.04 35.08 61.14
CA GLN A 936 -33.01 34.11 60.74
C GLN A 936 -33.60 32.71 60.59
N MET A 937 -34.43 32.30 61.55
CA MET A 937 -35.07 30.99 61.51
C MET A 937 -36.04 30.87 60.35
N THR A 938 -36.93 31.86 60.14
CA THR A 938 -37.86 31.87 59.01
C THR A 938 -37.14 31.87 57.66
N ALA A 939 -36.09 32.68 57.50
CA ALA A 939 -35.30 32.74 56.26
C ALA A 939 -34.54 31.44 55.98
N ALA A 940 -33.90 30.87 57.01
CA ALA A 940 -33.22 29.58 56.89
C ALA A 940 -34.18 28.44 56.55
N LEU A 941 -35.37 28.43 57.17
CA LEU A 941 -36.39 27.42 56.94
C LEU A 941 -36.96 27.52 55.52
N ALA A 942 -37.25 28.73 55.05
CA ALA A 942 -37.73 28.97 53.68
C ALA A 942 -36.72 28.51 52.61
N MET A 943 -35.44 28.82 52.80
CA MET A 943 -34.35 28.36 51.92
C MET A 943 -34.16 26.84 51.99
N ARG A 944 -34.21 26.23 53.18
CA ARG A 944 -34.08 24.78 53.32
C ARG A 944 -35.24 24.03 52.70
N LEU A 945 -36.45 24.54 52.85
CA LEU A 945 -37.65 23.97 52.21
C LEU A 945 -37.55 24.07 50.67
N SER A 946 -37.04 25.17 50.13
CA SER A 946 -36.82 25.29 48.68
C SER A 946 -35.74 24.33 48.17
N PHE A 947 -34.65 24.13 48.93
CA PHE A 947 -33.64 23.12 48.62
C PHE A 947 -34.17 21.69 48.71
N LEU A 948 -34.90 21.37 49.77
CA LEU A 948 -35.54 20.07 49.94
C LEU A 948 -36.45 19.76 48.75
N LYS A 949 -37.28 20.72 48.34
CA LYS A 949 -38.19 20.58 47.20
C LYS A 949 -37.44 20.37 45.87
N GLN A 950 -36.30 21.05 45.68
CA GLN A 950 -35.59 21.06 44.40
C GLN A 950 -34.52 19.98 44.26
N LEU A 951 -33.88 19.57 45.38
CA LEU A 951 -32.71 18.70 45.38
C LEU A 951 -32.98 17.31 45.97
N SER A 952 -34.03 17.13 46.78
CA SER A 952 -34.39 15.82 47.34
C SER A 952 -35.39 15.11 46.45
N LYS A 953 -34.92 14.15 45.65
CA LYS A 953 -35.79 13.17 44.95
C LYS A 953 -36.29 12.06 45.88
N ALA A 954 -35.82 12.01 47.13
CA ALA A 954 -36.22 10.99 48.10
C ALA A 954 -37.63 11.22 48.64
N GLY A 955 -38.17 12.44 48.56
CA GLY A 955 -39.52 12.76 49.02
C GLY A 955 -39.68 12.75 50.54
N ILE A 956 -38.58 12.69 51.31
CA ILE A 956 -38.59 12.70 52.78
C ILE A 956 -37.80 13.89 53.36
N GLY A 957 -38.19 14.36 54.54
CA GLY A 957 -37.45 15.39 55.29
C GLY A 957 -37.63 15.27 56.81
N PHE A 958 -36.61 15.66 57.57
CA PHE A 958 -36.62 15.67 59.03
C PHE A 958 -36.22 17.04 59.58
N PHE A 959 -37.08 17.59 60.43
CA PHE A 959 -36.90 18.88 61.09
C PHE A 959 -36.91 18.72 62.60
N ASP A 960 -35.76 18.96 63.24
CA ASP A 960 -35.63 18.95 64.68
C ASP A 960 -35.83 20.37 65.28
N GLU A 961 -36.95 20.57 65.97
CA GLU A 961 -37.35 21.82 66.64
C GLU A 961 -37.37 23.06 65.70
N PRO A 962 -38.11 23.03 64.57
CA PRO A 962 -38.14 24.13 63.59
C PRO A 962 -38.82 25.41 64.11
N THR A 963 -39.41 25.36 65.30
CA THR A 963 -40.11 26.48 65.96
C THR A 963 -39.22 27.31 66.89
N THR A 964 -37.97 26.90 67.06
CA THR A 964 -37.02 27.57 67.96
C THR A 964 -36.86 29.05 67.54
N ASN A 965 -37.01 29.98 68.50
CA ASN A 965 -36.96 31.43 68.29
C ASN A 965 -38.10 32.05 67.44
N LEU A 966 -39.16 31.31 67.12
CA LEU A 966 -40.35 31.86 66.46
C LEU A 966 -41.41 32.35 67.47
N ASP A 967 -42.04 33.49 67.19
CA ASP A 967 -43.20 33.96 67.95
C ASP A 967 -44.44 33.08 67.69
N ARG A 968 -45.53 33.34 68.44
CA ARG A 968 -46.75 32.51 68.37
C ARG A 968 -47.44 32.57 67.00
N GLU A 969 -47.38 33.72 66.32
CA GLU A 969 -48.01 33.93 65.02
C GLU A 969 -47.24 33.18 63.93
N ARG A 970 -45.91 33.38 63.86
CA ARG A 970 -45.04 32.67 62.91
C ARG A 970 -45.04 31.17 63.11
N ARG A 971 -45.16 30.67 64.34
CA ARG A 971 -45.36 29.24 64.63
C ARG A 971 -46.66 28.71 64.06
N SER A 972 -47.77 29.45 64.24
CA SER A 972 -49.07 29.07 63.67
C SER A 972 -49.09 29.14 62.15
N ASN A 973 -48.40 30.12 61.56
CA ASN A 973 -48.29 30.24 60.10
C ASN A 973 -47.43 29.11 59.53
N LEU A 974 -46.27 28.85 60.15
CA LEU A 974 -45.42 27.72 59.79
C LEU A 974 -46.21 26.40 59.86
N ALA A 975 -47.05 26.26 60.88
CA ALA A 975 -47.95 25.12 61.02
C ALA A 975 -48.93 24.97 59.85
N ASN A 976 -49.46 26.07 59.31
CA ASN A 976 -50.35 26.02 58.15
C ASN A 976 -49.61 25.84 56.81
N VAL A 977 -48.34 26.23 56.76
CA VAL A 977 -47.52 26.28 55.54
C VAL A 977 -46.84 24.94 55.27
N ILE A 978 -46.36 24.26 56.32
CA ILE A 978 -45.71 22.95 56.20
C ILE A 978 -46.58 21.97 55.39
N PRO A 979 -47.87 21.71 55.71
CA PRO A 979 -48.72 20.79 54.95
C PRO A 979 -48.88 21.16 53.47
N LYS A 980 -48.96 22.46 53.16
CA LYS A 980 -49.14 22.98 51.79
C LYS A 980 -47.89 22.79 50.95
N ILE A 981 -46.72 23.01 51.54
CA ILE A 981 -45.42 22.80 50.89
C ILE A 981 -45.12 21.30 50.78
N THR A 982 -45.54 20.51 51.76
CA THR A 982 -45.35 19.05 51.77
C THR A 982 -46.29 18.28 50.86
N GLY A 983 -47.21 18.92 50.12
CA GLY A 983 -48.09 18.24 49.17
C GLY A 983 -47.37 17.44 48.08
N ASN A 984 -46.06 17.68 47.89
CA ASN A 984 -45.17 16.95 46.98
C ASN A 984 -44.19 16.00 47.72
N PHE A 985 -44.25 15.90 49.05
CA PHE A 985 -43.39 15.01 49.84
C PHE A 985 -44.19 13.79 50.28
N ASP A 986 -43.53 12.63 50.27
CA ASP A 986 -44.09 11.38 50.76
C ASP A 986 -44.25 11.42 52.30
N GLN A 987 -43.23 11.94 53.01
CA GLN A 987 -43.22 12.06 54.46
C GLN A 987 -42.38 13.25 54.98
N LEU A 988 -42.89 13.97 55.97
CA LEU A 988 -42.12 14.96 56.74
C LEU A 988 -42.18 14.64 58.22
N PHE A 989 -41.02 14.55 58.87
CA PHE A 989 -40.89 14.34 60.30
C PHE A 989 -40.59 15.66 61.00
N VAL A 990 -41.44 16.06 61.93
CA VAL A 990 -41.25 17.28 62.71
C VAL A 990 -41.14 16.92 64.19
N ILE A 991 -40.03 17.27 64.83
CA ILE A 991 -39.89 17.21 66.29
C ILE A 991 -40.27 18.58 66.83
N SER A 992 -41.20 18.61 67.76
CA SER A 992 -41.59 19.83 68.46
C SER A 992 -42.07 19.51 69.87
N HIS A 993 -41.92 20.45 70.79
CA HIS A 993 -42.54 20.44 72.12
C HIS A 993 -43.73 21.43 72.20
N ASP A 994 -44.17 21.91 71.04
CA ASP A 994 -45.13 23.00 70.91
C ASP A 994 -46.53 22.50 70.52
N ASP A 995 -47.50 22.79 71.38
CA ASP A 995 -48.91 22.43 71.20
C ASP A 995 -49.53 23.01 69.91
N SER A 996 -48.90 24.02 69.29
CA SER A 996 -49.36 24.62 68.02
C SER A 996 -49.34 23.64 66.84
N PHE A 997 -48.59 22.53 66.95
CA PHE A 997 -48.48 21.49 65.93
C PHE A 997 -49.47 20.33 66.15
N ASP A 998 -50.06 20.22 67.35
CA ASP A 998 -50.94 19.11 67.72
C ASP A 998 -52.25 19.09 66.91
N SER A 999 -52.72 20.26 66.46
CA SER A 999 -53.92 20.37 65.61
C SER A 999 -53.63 20.16 64.12
N MET A 1000 -52.37 19.93 63.73
CA MET A 1000 -51.93 20.01 62.34
C MET A 1000 -51.92 18.66 61.61
N THR A 1001 -51.79 17.56 62.36
CA THR A 1001 -51.75 16.20 61.80
C THR A 1001 -52.40 15.22 62.77
N GLU A 1002 -53.05 14.19 62.22
CA GLU A 1002 -53.55 13.05 63.01
C GLU A 1002 -52.40 12.08 63.38
N ASN A 1003 -51.23 12.22 62.75
CA ASN A 1003 -50.04 11.37 62.96
C ASN A 1003 -49.12 11.92 64.06
N VAL A 1004 -49.62 11.97 65.30
CA VAL A 1004 -48.84 12.40 66.48
C VAL A 1004 -48.25 11.18 67.19
N ILE A 1005 -46.92 11.14 67.32
CA ILE A 1005 -46.16 10.11 68.02
C ILE A 1005 -45.74 10.69 69.37
N GLN A 1006 -46.36 10.21 70.45
CA GLN A 1006 -46.13 10.78 71.78
C GLN A 1006 -45.14 9.93 72.58
N LEU A 1007 -43.99 10.53 72.89
CA LEU A 1007 -42.97 9.91 73.71
C LEU A 1007 -43.17 10.24 75.19
N SER A 1008 -43.06 9.22 76.02
CA SER A 1008 -43.04 9.33 77.47
C SER A 1008 -41.72 8.78 78.03
N LYS A 1009 -41.34 9.26 79.21
CA LYS A 1009 -40.13 8.81 79.90
C LYS A 1009 -40.49 8.28 81.27
N ASP A 1010 -40.38 6.97 81.44
CA ASP A 1010 -40.51 6.34 82.76
C ASP A 1010 -39.13 6.27 83.44
N LYS A 1011 -39.09 6.52 84.75
CA LYS A 1011 -37.85 6.60 85.55
C LYS A 1011 -37.15 5.24 85.72
N GLY A 1012 -37.77 4.13 85.29
CA GLY A 1012 -37.23 2.76 85.42
C GLY A 1012 -37.02 1.99 84.11
N SER A 1013 -37.90 2.11 83.11
CA SER A 1013 -37.87 1.29 81.87
C SER A 1013 -37.27 2.00 80.65
N GLY A 1014 -37.19 3.33 80.64
CA GLY A 1014 -36.66 4.11 79.51
C GLY A 1014 -37.75 4.89 78.76
N THR A 1015 -37.54 5.15 77.48
CA THR A 1015 -38.54 5.79 76.60
C THR A 1015 -39.60 4.78 76.20
N THR A 1016 -40.89 5.15 76.33
CA THR A 1016 -42.04 4.39 75.83
C THR A 1016 -42.86 5.25 74.86
N VAL A 1017 -43.35 4.64 73.78
CA VAL A 1017 -44.08 5.33 72.69
C VAL A 1017 -45.57 5.01 72.78
N PHE A 1018 -46.43 6.02 72.65
CA PHE A 1018 -47.89 5.92 72.65
C PHE A 1018 -48.50 6.33 71.31
#